data_AF-A0A7V2U7U6-F1
#
_entry.id   AF-A0A7V2U7U6-F1
#
_cell.length_a   1.000
_cell.length_b   1.000
_cell.length_c   1.000
_cell.angle_alpha   90.00
_cell.angle_beta   90.00
_cell.angle_gamma   90.00
#
_symmetry.space_group_name_H-M   'P 1'
#
loop_
_entity.id
_entity.type
_entity.pdbx_description
1 polymer ?
#
loop_
_entity_poly.entity_id
_entity_poly.type
_entity_poly.pdbx_seq_one_letter_code
_entity_poly.pdbx_strand_id
1 'polypeptide(L)'
;MRKTRLWLLVACVALSSARGAETRTFAIREPFGLAWGPDRVSYRVEFERGKVAPQGVALADGAGRPVPVQLSDVALWEDKSLRAATVSFMVSLKPDAAAQWTLSGGLEAVNQPSSDLAVAEREDVVELSTSKFGIRVPGARATGAPSPILGVRLGDGRWVGRGWWQTERPCQALRATVAERGPVFAKVALDYAFADDTAYKATVELSAGQDVAVVSEEFDLSRGRRYAMPELGGVRPGDLFEYVLPRFASPTAAMMWDWWCQTHGKVPSPNAYCFSFYGGLEPDSCEWRGRMYHEAAKPGDGGLGYSKDGRVISLNAWLQWGEDESLYFAAYNSKRPSDALAIIALRPSQWVHPDIDPHPIKTLVQYVQTNNLWVERRAKPDLFLRAPTCLGRRVYGIGVVPRVERADEKGNRGLASEAMLRHVRLGRLELDRVKDWVLDYDEPSRYPRLFVDAGDVERLRARAQKHLADLQHIRWVSYLCKGDPKIGDTLVAETLADLEKFVRTFATEDYGHMMYAINAGLLAHAADVALAVPHIAPEQRAKILRYLAAMSYNGLSPDYVPPREAGFAWGSANMQSQLRGRGALLASLLPNHPEGKKWRSYLTEWMTAYVESQVSPHGATLECPHYSTMVFELGIVPLLAMSRCSDRTDASAAMARFSKAARVRMGTLLPWDLRGGFRSCPPIGDGYYAPDGVFGILAALFEKSDPPLARNLMWALSETGRAFGGHPTPTGLLIDPGKEAVQPDLASEHYPGMGFVMRNGFPRRDETFFLGLAGSYSVGHGHADRGAFIYYAKGAPLMVDFAAMYTPSIGEAWLHPGGLSFNHDETVRPCPGRDQRGCYYTGKVWQDHKVEPFTCLEPGWDPQAKDLDEAHGKVTRFATLPAADYAEMTRPIRYLNRVPYALPETHGQLVTRGESEDAWAKHPFTWTRRYILVKDPDPLGHNYVVFRDDLRGNAGLTPALNLWCLADKLSVTGQSVSFVGQHGVDLDCFVAEPRAFAHRTHRVSHPCGFGFAAHYEKTFGRKFEEAQLLCQVPQAPGKGGYFVALIPRKRDEKPPAINAVPDNRAVASGDAIHVAWPDRTDTVVLTNQPKAVEAEGLVLQGTAFVVTRAAGKLAVTMLAPGSVKRQGRELLSGDAPRTIEVSR
;
A
#
# COMPACT_ATOMS: atom_id res chain seq x y z
N MET A 1 24.91 1.83 47.23
CA MET A 1 25.94 0.79 46.99
C MET A 1 25.29 -0.59 46.93
N ARG A 2 25.00 -1.12 45.73
CA ARG A 2 24.78 -2.55 45.42
C ARG A 2 24.81 -2.69 43.89
N LYS A 3 25.47 -3.76 43.43
CA LYS A 3 26.16 -3.89 42.14
C LYS A 3 25.21 -4.16 40.97
N THR A 4 25.25 -3.30 39.95
CA THR A 4 24.67 -3.48 38.61
C THR A 4 25.55 -4.45 37.81
N ARG A 5 25.00 -5.59 37.35
CA ARG A 5 25.68 -6.49 36.41
C ARG A 5 25.26 -6.11 34.99
N LEU A 6 26.07 -5.28 34.35
CA LEU A 6 25.99 -4.94 32.94
C LEU A 6 26.58 -6.11 32.15
N TRP A 7 25.76 -6.91 31.46
CA TRP A 7 26.26 -7.86 30.46
C TRP A 7 26.58 -7.09 29.18
N LEU A 8 27.71 -6.38 29.19
CA LEU A 8 28.43 -6.08 27.96
C LEU A 8 29.01 -7.41 27.46
N LEU A 9 28.81 -7.73 26.18
CA LEU A 9 29.71 -8.60 25.45
C LEU A 9 31.07 -7.89 25.37
N VAL A 10 31.83 -7.96 26.47
CA VAL A 10 33.23 -7.55 26.52
C VAL A 10 34.01 -8.73 25.99
N ALA A 11 34.77 -8.52 24.91
CA ALA A 11 35.93 -9.35 24.65
C ALA A 11 36.88 -9.18 25.84
N CYS A 12 36.80 -10.07 26.83
CA CYS A 12 37.70 -10.04 27.98
C CYS A 12 39.11 -10.41 27.49
N VAL A 13 39.94 -9.39 27.30
CA VAL A 13 41.38 -9.56 27.11
C VAL A 13 41.98 -9.94 28.47
N ALA A 14 42.18 -11.23 28.70
CA ALA A 14 43.05 -11.70 29.77
C ALA A 14 44.50 -11.61 29.27
N LEU A 15 45.15 -10.48 29.53
CA LEU A 15 46.58 -10.30 29.30
C LEU A 15 47.37 -11.10 30.34
N SER A 16 47.65 -12.38 30.05
CA SER A 16 48.70 -13.11 30.77
C SER A 16 50.05 -12.63 30.25
N SER A 17 50.80 -11.91 31.09
CA SER A 17 52.18 -11.54 30.84
C SER A 17 53.09 -12.78 30.93
N ALA A 18 53.11 -13.54 29.85
CA ALA A 18 54.15 -14.49 29.48
C ALA A 18 54.30 -14.42 27.95
N ARG A 19 55.31 -15.04 27.35
CA ARG A 19 55.46 -15.23 25.89
C ARG A 19 54.33 -16.10 25.27
N GLY A 20 53.10 -15.98 25.76
CA GLY A 20 51.96 -16.82 25.45
C GLY A 20 51.16 -16.31 24.25
N ALA A 21 50.55 -17.27 23.55
CA ALA A 21 49.63 -17.05 22.43
C ALA A 21 48.47 -16.12 22.83
N GLU A 22 48.08 -15.21 21.93
CA GLU A 22 46.91 -14.37 22.13
C GLU A 22 45.65 -15.24 21.99
N THR A 23 44.79 -15.28 23.00
CA THR A 23 43.56 -16.09 22.98
C THR A 23 42.30 -15.25 23.04
N ARG A 24 41.28 -15.60 22.26
CA ARG A 24 39.96 -14.95 22.28
C ARG A 24 38.85 -15.99 22.25
N THR A 25 37.73 -15.72 22.91
CA THR A 25 36.58 -16.63 22.92
C THR A 25 35.40 -15.98 22.20
N PHE A 26 34.80 -16.73 21.28
CA PHE A 26 33.55 -16.40 20.62
C PHE A 26 32.45 -17.29 21.20
N ALA A 27 31.29 -16.71 21.51
CA ALA A 27 30.15 -17.44 22.02
C ALA A 27 28.92 -17.08 21.20
N ILE A 28 28.15 -18.09 20.79
CA ILE A 28 26.88 -17.91 20.10
C ILE A 28 25.85 -18.76 20.82
N ARG A 29 24.69 -18.16 21.10
CA ARG A 29 23.52 -18.85 21.63
C ARG A 29 22.41 -18.81 20.59
N GLU A 30 21.83 -19.97 20.34
CA GLU A 30 20.68 -20.11 19.47
C GLU A 30 19.42 -19.52 20.15
N PRO A 31 18.77 -18.51 19.57
CA PRO A 31 17.72 -17.77 20.28
C PRO A 31 16.28 -18.24 19.99
N PHE A 32 16.04 -19.07 18.98
CA PHE A 32 14.69 -19.36 18.45
C PHE A 32 14.24 -20.82 18.66
N GLY A 33 15.06 -21.66 19.30
CA GLY A 33 14.86 -23.10 19.39
C GLY A 33 14.94 -23.81 18.03
N LEU A 34 15.73 -23.28 17.09
CA LEU A 34 15.88 -23.79 15.73
C LEU A 34 17.26 -24.41 15.51
N ALA A 35 17.34 -25.35 14.57
CA ALA A 35 18.62 -25.78 14.04
C ALA A 35 19.19 -24.70 13.10
N TRP A 36 20.49 -24.48 13.19
CA TRP A 36 21.23 -23.61 12.29
C TRP A 36 22.42 -24.33 11.67
N GLY A 37 22.75 -23.90 10.46
CA GLY A 37 23.97 -24.25 9.78
C GLY A 37 24.00 -25.53 8.96
N PRO A 38 25.19 -25.81 8.36
CA PRO A 38 26.46 -25.10 8.60
C PRO A 38 26.47 -23.66 8.04
N ASP A 39 26.48 -22.63 8.88
CA ASP A 39 26.41 -21.22 8.48
C ASP A 39 27.77 -20.55 8.71
N ARG A 40 28.19 -19.67 7.79
CA ARG A 40 29.41 -18.87 7.99
C ARG A 40 29.13 -17.78 9.02
N VAL A 41 30.00 -17.65 10.01
CA VAL A 41 30.03 -16.50 10.93
C VAL A 41 31.40 -15.86 10.92
N SER A 42 31.43 -14.56 11.18
CA SER A 42 32.60 -13.70 11.04
C SER A 42 32.73 -12.74 12.22
N TYR A 43 33.94 -12.61 12.75
CA TYR A 43 34.29 -11.65 13.80
C TYR A 43 35.43 -10.75 13.33
N ARG A 44 35.29 -9.42 13.50
CA ARG A 44 36.42 -8.52 13.34
C ARG A 44 37.28 -8.59 14.59
N VAL A 45 38.55 -8.95 14.43
CA VAL A 45 39.49 -9.15 15.53
C VAL A 45 40.70 -8.26 15.30
N GLU A 46 41.06 -7.48 16.32
CA GLU A 46 42.33 -6.74 16.37
C GLU A 46 43.37 -7.58 17.09
N PHE A 47 44.66 -7.44 16.81
CA PHE A 47 45.73 -8.22 17.43
C PHE A 47 46.86 -7.31 17.88
N GLU A 48 47.55 -7.72 18.93
CA GLU A 48 48.69 -6.96 19.44
C GLU A 48 49.90 -7.03 18.51
N ARG A 49 50.61 -5.91 18.38
CA ARG A 49 51.82 -5.81 17.56
C ARG A 49 52.86 -6.84 17.99
N GLY A 50 53.36 -7.61 17.02
CA GLY A 50 54.41 -8.61 17.19
C GLY A 50 53.98 -9.93 17.83
N LYS A 51 52.68 -10.16 18.06
CA LYS A 51 52.18 -11.36 18.77
C LYS A 51 51.66 -12.48 17.86
N VAL A 52 50.99 -12.12 16.77
CA VAL A 52 50.29 -13.08 15.91
C VAL A 52 50.69 -12.87 14.46
N ALA A 53 51.11 -13.94 13.77
CA ALA A 53 51.34 -13.93 12.33
C ALA A 53 50.05 -14.37 11.59
N PRO A 54 49.79 -13.93 10.34
CA PRO A 54 48.60 -14.33 9.58
C PRO A 54 48.37 -15.84 9.50
N GLN A 55 49.46 -16.60 9.35
CA GLN A 55 49.45 -18.07 9.27
C GLN A 55 49.35 -18.77 10.64
N GLY A 56 49.44 -18.03 11.75
CA GLY A 56 49.54 -18.59 13.10
C GLY A 56 48.24 -18.59 13.90
N VAL A 57 47.10 -18.52 13.22
CA VAL A 57 45.77 -18.51 13.83
C VAL A 57 45.16 -19.90 13.80
N ALA A 58 44.72 -20.38 14.97
CA ALA A 58 43.95 -21.62 15.12
C ALA A 58 42.61 -21.33 15.81
N LEU A 59 41.60 -22.15 15.52
CA LEU A 59 40.32 -22.12 16.21
C LEU A 59 40.00 -23.52 16.75
N ALA A 60 39.51 -23.60 17.98
CA ALA A 60 39.00 -24.83 18.58
C ALA A 60 37.57 -24.65 19.07
N ASP A 61 36.74 -25.68 18.98
CA ASP A 61 35.41 -25.69 19.58
C ASP A 61 35.46 -25.86 21.12
N GLY A 62 34.30 -25.81 21.78
CA GLY A 62 34.19 -25.98 23.24
C GLY A 62 34.65 -27.34 23.78
N ALA A 63 34.89 -28.33 22.91
CA ALA A 63 35.49 -29.62 23.28
C ALA A 63 37.01 -29.67 22.99
N GLY A 64 37.61 -28.55 22.55
CA GLY A 64 39.02 -28.46 22.19
C GLY A 64 39.36 -29.04 20.81
N ARG A 65 38.35 -29.38 19.99
CA ARG A 65 38.58 -29.94 18.65
C ARG A 65 38.91 -28.84 17.66
N PRO A 66 39.94 -28.99 16.81
CA PRO A 66 40.28 -28.02 15.78
C PRO A 66 39.10 -27.77 14.81
N VAL A 67 38.83 -26.49 14.51
CA VAL A 67 37.82 -26.04 13.56
C VAL A 67 38.52 -25.26 12.44
N PRO A 68 38.19 -25.49 11.16
CA PRO A 68 38.70 -24.65 10.07
C PRO A 68 38.40 -23.17 10.31
N VAL A 69 39.44 -22.35 10.26
CA VAL A 69 39.33 -20.88 10.35
C VAL A 69 40.02 -20.23 9.16
N GLN A 70 39.43 -19.15 8.68
CA GLN A 70 39.94 -18.37 7.55
C GLN A 70 39.99 -16.89 7.92
N LEU A 71 41.10 -16.24 7.61
CA LEU A 71 41.28 -14.80 7.75
C LEU A 71 40.98 -14.10 6.42
N SER A 72 40.21 -13.01 6.46
CA SER A 72 40.03 -12.07 5.35
C SER A 72 40.21 -10.63 5.83
N ASP A 73 40.23 -9.66 4.91
CA ASP A 73 40.39 -8.22 5.21
C ASP A 73 41.58 -7.93 6.15
N VAL A 74 42.70 -8.61 5.88
CA VAL A 74 43.89 -8.61 6.73
C VAL A 74 44.58 -7.25 6.68
N ALA A 75 44.70 -6.62 7.84
CA ALA A 75 45.53 -5.45 8.10
C ALA A 75 46.75 -5.89 8.92
N LEU A 76 47.93 -5.46 8.48
CA LEU A 76 49.21 -5.78 9.14
C LEU A 76 49.79 -4.54 9.82
N TRP A 77 50.58 -4.79 10.86
CA TRP A 77 51.54 -3.82 11.37
C TRP A 77 52.76 -3.73 10.44
N GLU A 78 53.62 -2.73 10.63
CA GLU A 78 54.85 -2.56 9.85
C GLU A 78 55.79 -3.79 9.94
N ASP A 79 55.78 -4.48 11.08
CA ASP A 79 56.55 -5.71 11.32
C ASP A 79 55.92 -6.97 10.70
N LYS A 80 54.85 -6.79 9.90
CA LYS A 80 54.07 -7.83 9.23
C LYS A 80 53.29 -8.76 10.16
N SER A 81 53.25 -8.50 11.47
CA SER A 81 52.29 -9.16 12.36
C SER A 81 50.86 -8.69 12.08
N LEU A 82 49.86 -9.51 12.43
CA LEU A 82 48.45 -9.13 12.31
C LEU A 82 48.16 -7.90 13.17
N ARG A 83 47.53 -6.90 12.56
CA ARG A 83 46.91 -5.77 13.28
C ARG A 83 45.42 -6.01 13.44
N ALA A 84 44.75 -6.42 12.38
CA ALA A 84 43.34 -6.78 12.43
C ALA A 84 42.99 -7.71 11.27
N ALA A 85 42.04 -8.61 11.47
CA ALA A 85 41.50 -9.46 10.41
C ALA A 85 40.04 -9.80 10.70
N THR A 86 39.30 -10.15 9.65
CA THR A 86 38.00 -10.79 9.77
C THR A 86 38.24 -12.30 9.91
N VAL A 87 37.87 -12.85 11.06
CA VAL A 87 38.01 -14.28 11.38
C VAL A 87 36.69 -14.98 11.06
N SER A 88 36.70 -15.85 10.06
CA SER A 88 35.53 -16.59 9.60
C SER A 88 35.63 -18.09 9.89
N PHE A 89 34.51 -18.72 10.27
CA PHE A 89 34.41 -20.18 10.44
C PHE A 89 32.97 -20.65 10.25
N MET A 90 32.78 -21.97 10.05
CA MET A 90 31.45 -22.57 9.89
C MET A 90 30.87 -22.99 11.25
N VAL A 91 29.59 -22.67 11.47
CA VAL A 91 28.87 -22.95 12.72
C VAL A 91 27.65 -23.81 12.44
N SER A 92 27.44 -24.83 13.27
CA SER A 92 26.18 -25.57 13.34
C SER A 92 25.69 -25.57 14.78
N LEU A 93 24.43 -25.17 14.98
CA LEU A 93 23.81 -25.13 16.30
C LEU A 93 22.56 -26.02 16.32
N LYS A 94 22.46 -26.85 17.34
CA LYS A 94 21.20 -27.54 17.67
C LYS A 94 20.21 -26.52 18.26
N PRO A 95 18.89 -26.80 18.22
CA PRO A 95 17.90 -26.02 18.96
C PRO A 95 18.36 -25.71 20.39
N ASP A 96 18.22 -24.45 20.80
CA ASP A 96 18.52 -23.94 22.15
C ASP A 96 19.99 -24.08 22.59
N ALA A 97 20.90 -24.50 21.69
CA ALA A 97 22.30 -24.70 22.02
C ALA A 97 23.04 -23.37 22.24
N ALA A 98 23.94 -23.37 23.22
CA ALA A 98 25.00 -22.39 23.32
C ALA A 98 26.33 -23.07 23.01
N ALA A 99 27.13 -22.47 22.13
CA ALA A 99 28.44 -22.98 21.75
C ALA A 99 29.49 -21.89 21.87
N GLN A 100 30.72 -22.34 22.14
CA GLN A 100 31.89 -21.49 22.28
C GLN A 100 33.02 -21.98 21.38
N TRP A 101 33.81 -21.04 20.89
CA TRP A 101 35.01 -21.28 20.12
C TRP A 101 36.15 -20.44 20.69
N THR A 102 37.34 -21.02 20.77
CA THR A 102 38.54 -20.32 21.23
C THR A 102 39.49 -20.14 20.07
N LEU A 103 39.73 -18.88 19.71
CA LEU A 103 40.78 -18.46 18.81
C LEU A 103 42.09 -18.41 19.58
N SER A 104 43.15 -18.99 19.03
CA SER A 104 44.52 -18.84 19.53
C SER A 104 45.42 -18.32 18.40
N GLY A 105 46.19 -17.29 18.68
CA GLY A 105 47.13 -16.67 17.74
C GLY A 105 48.57 -16.76 18.24
N GLY A 106 49.48 -17.17 17.37
CA GLY A 106 50.93 -17.16 17.59
C GLY A 106 51.71 -16.76 16.34
N LEU A 107 53.04 -16.81 16.42
CA LEU A 107 53.94 -16.51 15.30
C LEU A 107 54.23 -17.75 14.43
N GLU A 108 54.02 -18.95 14.98
CA GLU A 108 54.23 -20.22 14.27
C GLU A 108 53.05 -20.53 13.35
N ALA A 109 53.33 -21.14 12.20
CA ALA A 109 52.29 -21.50 11.23
C ALA A 109 51.42 -22.66 11.76
N VAL A 110 50.10 -22.53 11.60
CA VAL A 110 49.11 -23.54 11.98
C VAL A 110 48.51 -24.16 10.72
N ASN A 111 48.51 -25.49 10.64
CA ASN A 111 47.80 -26.22 9.59
C ASN A 111 46.30 -26.22 9.88
N GLN A 112 45.50 -25.69 8.95
CA GLN A 112 44.05 -25.69 9.08
C GLN A 112 43.47 -27.09 8.82
N PRO A 113 42.46 -27.53 9.61
CA PRO A 113 41.73 -28.75 9.29
C PRO A 113 41.08 -28.68 7.90
N SER A 114 41.01 -29.80 7.19
CA SER A 114 40.35 -29.87 5.89
C SER A 114 38.83 -29.71 6.03
N SER A 115 38.22 -29.11 5.01
CA SER A 115 36.77 -29.08 4.83
C SER A 115 36.39 -29.77 3.51
N ASP A 116 35.09 -29.86 3.23
CA ASP A 116 34.59 -30.39 1.96
C ASP A 116 34.67 -29.38 0.81
N LEU A 117 35.13 -28.15 1.06
CA LEU A 117 35.28 -27.11 0.06
C LEU A 117 36.54 -27.33 -0.79
N ALA A 118 36.35 -27.40 -2.10
CA ALA A 118 37.42 -27.54 -3.08
C ALA A 118 37.36 -26.44 -4.14
N VAL A 119 38.54 -25.95 -4.52
CA VAL A 119 38.74 -24.96 -5.59
C VAL A 119 39.73 -25.53 -6.60
N ALA A 120 39.24 -25.91 -7.78
CA ALA A 120 40.06 -26.39 -8.87
C ALA A 120 40.18 -25.32 -9.97
N GLU A 121 41.40 -24.88 -10.26
CA GLU A 121 41.70 -23.99 -11.37
C GLU A 121 42.14 -24.82 -12.57
N ARG A 122 41.45 -24.63 -13.69
CA ARG A 122 41.84 -25.13 -15.01
C ARG A 122 42.06 -23.92 -15.91
N GLU A 123 42.67 -24.10 -17.09
CA GLU A 123 43.04 -22.96 -17.95
C GLU A 123 41.82 -22.07 -18.28
N ASP A 124 40.67 -22.66 -18.61
CA ASP A 124 39.47 -21.92 -19.04
C ASP A 124 38.38 -21.80 -17.96
N VAL A 125 38.47 -22.54 -16.85
CA VAL A 125 37.40 -22.58 -15.82
C VAL A 125 37.96 -22.65 -14.40
N VAL A 126 37.25 -22.05 -13.45
CA VAL A 126 37.40 -22.30 -12.02
C VAL A 126 36.18 -23.07 -11.52
N GLU A 127 36.43 -24.18 -10.81
CA GLU A 127 35.40 -25.01 -10.17
C GLU A 127 35.43 -24.75 -8.66
N LEU A 128 34.32 -24.25 -8.11
CA LEU A 128 34.08 -24.23 -6.66
C LEU A 128 33.12 -25.38 -6.33
N SER A 129 33.45 -26.21 -5.34
CA SER A 129 32.57 -27.33 -4.98
C SER A 129 32.62 -27.67 -3.49
N THR A 130 31.49 -28.15 -2.96
CA THR A 130 31.35 -28.81 -1.65
C THR A 130 30.98 -30.27 -1.86
N SER A 131 30.70 -31.02 -0.80
CA SER A 131 30.08 -32.35 -0.94
C SER A 131 28.70 -32.32 -1.61
N LYS A 132 27.96 -31.20 -1.52
CA LYS A 132 26.55 -31.10 -1.94
C LYS A 132 26.34 -30.42 -3.29
N PHE A 133 27.22 -29.51 -3.68
CA PHE A 133 27.03 -28.64 -4.83
C PHE A 133 28.35 -28.30 -5.51
N GLY A 134 28.31 -27.85 -6.75
CA GLY A 134 29.45 -27.20 -7.39
C GLY A 134 29.04 -26.22 -8.47
N ILE A 135 29.88 -25.24 -8.74
CA ILE A 135 29.69 -24.22 -9.76
C ILE A 135 30.96 -24.03 -10.57
N ARG A 136 30.79 -23.94 -11.90
CA ARG A 136 31.84 -23.57 -12.85
C ARG A 136 31.66 -22.12 -13.24
N VAL A 137 32.74 -21.37 -13.10
CA VAL A 137 32.87 -19.98 -13.56
C VAL A 137 34.08 -19.85 -14.48
N PRO A 138 34.22 -18.77 -15.25
CA PRO A 138 35.37 -18.59 -16.13
C PRO A 138 36.71 -18.58 -15.38
N GLY A 139 37.73 -19.16 -16.02
CA GLY A 139 39.12 -19.13 -15.61
C GLY A 139 39.91 -17.98 -16.23
N ALA A 140 41.16 -17.83 -15.79
CA ALA A 140 42.01 -16.70 -16.20
C ALA A 140 42.35 -16.65 -17.70
N ARG A 141 42.30 -17.79 -18.42
CA ARG A 141 42.57 -17.87 -19.87
C ARG A 141 41.32 -18.13 -20.72
N ALA A 142 40.13 -18.03 -20.13
CA ALA A 142 38.89 -18.32 -20.85
C ALA A 142 38.74 -17.45 -22.11
N THR A 143 38.44 -18.09 -23.24
CA THR A 143 38.28 -17.43 -24.55
C THR A 143 36.80 -17.21 -24.90
N GLY A 144 36.50 -16.26 -25.79
CA GLY A 144 35.16 -16.11 -26.37
C GLY A 144 34.08 -15.51 -25.47
N ALA A 145 34.46 -14.68 -24.48
CA ALA A 145 33.53 -13.97 -23.58
C ALA A 145 32.48 -14.90 -22.93
N PRO A 146 32.90 -15.86 -22.10
CA PRO A 146 31.98 -16.79 -21.45
C PRO A 146 31.05 -16.06 -20.46
N SER A 147 29.91 -16.66 -20.11
CA SER A 147 29.00 -16.11 -19.10
C SER A 147 29.55 -16.27 -17.67
N PRO A 148 29.04 -15.52 -16.68
CA PRO A 148 29.48 -15.63 -15.29
C PRO A 148 29.28 -17.02 -14.68
N ILE A 149 28.27 -17.77 -15.15
CA ILE A 149 27.96 -19.14 -14.75
C ILE A 149 28.07 -20.03 -15.99
N LEU A 150 28.88 -21.09 -15.92
CA LEU A 150 29.12 -22.01 -17.05
C LEU A 150 28.40 -23.35 -16.89
N GLY A 151 28.20 -23.79 -15.66
CA GLY A 151 27.60 -25.08 -15.33
C GLY A 151 27.52 -25.25 -13.83
N VAL A 152 26.62 -26.13 -13.39
CA VAL A 152 26.47 -26.50 -11.98
C VAL A 152 26.58 -28.00 -11.81
N ARG A 153 27.08 -28.45 -10.67
CA ARG A 153 27.17 -29.85 -10.30
C ARG A 153 26.02 -30.21 -9.36
N LEU A 154 25.24 -31.20 -9.77
CA LEU A 154 24.17 -31.78 -8.96
C LEU A 154 24.74 -32.57 -7.78
N GLY A 155 23.88 -32.85 -6.79
CA GLY A 155 24.26 -33.63 -5.60
C GLY A 155 24.78 -35.03 -5.92
N ASP A 156 24.36 -35.59 -7.06
CA ASP A 156 24.82 -36.89 -7.57
C ASP A 156 26.15 -36.83 -8.36
N GLY A 157 26.74 -35.63 -8.51
CA GLY A 157 28.02 -35.43 -9.20
C GLY A 157 27.91 -35.06 -10.69
N ARG A 158 26.72 -35.13 -11.31
CA ARG A 158 26.55 -34.73 -12.72
C ARG A 158 26.69 -33.22 -12.90
N TRP A 159 27.42 -32.80 -13.94
CA TRP A 159 27.46 -31.41 -14.37
C TRP A 159 26.36 -31.14 -15.38
N VAL A 160 25.57 -30.10 -15.15
CA VAL A 160 24.42 -29.72 -15.97
C VAL A 160 24.43 -28.23 -16.29
N GLY A 161 23.63 -27.88 -17.30
CA GLY A 161 23.42 -26.50 -17.72
C GLY A 161 24.53 -25.92 -18.58
N ARG A 162 24.24 -24.74 -19.13
CA ARG A 162 25.13 -23.98 -20.01
C ARG A 162 24.77 -22.52 -19.93
N GLY A 163 25.76 -21.64 -19.83
CA GLY A 163 25.55 -20.20 -19.90
C GLY A 163 26.04 -19.55 -21.20
N TRP A 164 25.51 -18.37 -21.50
CA TRP A 164 25.90 -17.52 -22.63
C TRP A 164 25.49 -16.06 -22.40
N TRP A 165 26.01 -15.13 -23.20
CA TRP A 165 25.57 -13.74 -23.23
C TRP A 165 24.56 -13.49 -24.35
N GLN A 166 23.53 -12.69 -24.06
CA GLN A 166 22.67 -12.02 -25.03
C GLN A 166 22.90 -10.53 -24.86
N THR A 167 23.72 -9.94 -25.72
CA THR A 167 24.18 -8.56 -25.55
C THR A 167 24.39 -7.91 -26.92
N GLU A 168 23.98 -6.66 -27.04
CA GLU A 168 24.32 -5.81 -28.19
C GLU A 168 25.70 -5.17 -28.04
N ARG A 169 26.28 -5.24 -26.83
CA ARG A 169 27.63 -4.77 -26.53
C ARG A 169 28.61 -5.94 -26.57
N PRO A 170 29.61 -5.92 -27.47
CA PRO A 170 30.68 -6.88 -27.45
C PRO A 170 31.48 -6.80 -26.15
N CYS A 171 31.76 -7.95 -25.55
CA CYS A 171 32.73 -8.05 -24.45
C CYS A 171 34.14 -7.90 -25.03
N GLN A 172 34.92 -6.98 -24.47
CA GLN A 172 36.27 -6.65 -24.90
C GLN A 172 37.33 -7.35 -24.05
N ALA A 173 37.05 -7.54 -22.76
CA ALA A 173 37.97 -8.20 -21.85
C ALA A 173 37.21 -8.88 -20.70
N LEU A 174 37.80 -9.97 -20.20
CA LEU A 174 37.40 -10.66 -18.99
C LEU A 174 38.65 -10.83 -18.11
N ARG A 175 38.53 -10.48 -16.84
CA ARG A 175 39.47 -10.86 -15.79
C ARG A 175 38.76 -11.72 -14.76
N ALA A 176 39.19 -12.97 -14.62
CA ALA A 176 38.74 -13.88 -13.57
C ALA A 176 39.87 -14.10 -12.57
N THR A 177 39.60 -13.90 -11.28
CA THR A 177 40.59 -14.05 -10.21
C THR A 177 40.00 -14.83 -9.05
N VAL A 178 40.69 -15.86 -8.56
CA VAL A 178 40.36 -16.47 -7.26
C VAL A 178 40.75 -15.47 -6.17
N ALA A 179 39.77 -14.70 -5.71
CA ALA A 179 39.95 -13.61 -4.75
C ALA A 179 40.13 -14.12 -3.32
N GLU A 180 39.46 -15.22 -2.98
CA GLU A 180 39.57 -15.87 -1.66
C GLU A 180 39.72 -17.36 -1.84
N ARG A 181 40.69 -17.94 -1.13
CA ARG A 181 40.98 -19.38 -1.11
C ARG A 181 41.28 -19.78 0.32
N GLY A 182 40.33 -20.43 0.96
CA GLY A 182 40.57 -21.03 2.25
C GLY A 182 39.61 -22.17 2.56
N PRO A 183 39.74 -22.77 3.75
CA PRO A 183 39.00 -23.95 4.13
C PRO A 183 37.55 -23.63 4.59
N VAL A 184 37.19 -22.35 4.73
CA VAL A 184 35.85 -21.92 5.17
C VAL A 184 35.01 -21.45 3.99
N PHE A 185 35.59 -20.62 3.11
CA PHE A 185 34.92 -20.14 1.91
C PHE A 185 35.92 -19.83 0.79
N ALA A 186 35.42 -19.89 -0.44
CA ALA A 186 36.16 -19.51 -1.63
C ALA A 186 35.34 -18.51 -2.44
N LYS A 187 36.04 -17.58 -3.09
CA LYS A 187 35.44 -16.51 -3.88
C LYS A 187 36.18 -16.32 -5.19
N VAL A 188 35.46 -16.28 -6.30
CA VAL A 188 35.98 -15.88 -7.60
C VAL A 188 35.40 -14.52 -7.94
N ALA A 189 36.27 -13.55 -8.23
CA ALA A 189 35.92 -12.25 -8.77
C ALA A 189 35.98 -12.29 -10.30
N LEU A 190 34.96 -11.77 -10.95
CA LEU A 190 34.81 -11.69 -12.39
C LEU A 190 34.60 -10.21 -12.77
N ASP A 191 35.51 -9.67 -13.57
CA ASP A 191 35.41 -8.31 -14.13
C ASP A 191 35.35 -8.39 -15.66
N TYR A 192 34.23 -7.97 -16.23
CA TYR A 192 34.03 -7.91 -17.68
C TYR A 192 34.00 -6.44 -18.13
N ALA A 193 34.83 -6.13 -19.11
CA ALA A 193 34.76 -4.87 -19.85
C ALA A 193 33.99 -5.08 -21.15
N PHE A 194 33.01 -4.22 -21.40
CA PHE A 194 32.18 -4.19 -22.59
C PHE A 194 32.39 -2.88 -23.36
N ALA A 195 31.96 -2.86 -24.62
CA ALA A 195 32.05 -1.67 -25.47
C ALA A 195 31.39 -0.42 -24.83
N ASP A 196 31.89 0.75 -25.25
CA ASP A 196 31.54 2.09 -24.77
C ASP A 196 31.70 2.29 -23.24
N ASP A 197 32.79 1.77 -22.67
CA ASP A 197 33.17 1.92 -21.24
C ASP A 197 32.08 1.45 -20.27
N THR A 198 31.47 0.30 -20.60
CA THR A 198 30.49 -0.37 -19.74
C THR A 198 31.08 -1.63 -19.13
N ALA A 199 30.51 -2.07 -18.01
CA ALA A 199 31.08 -3.17 -17.25
C ALA A 199 30.02 -4.03 -16.57
N TYR A 200 30.38 -5.30 -16.39
CA TYR A 200 29.72 -6.22 -15.48
C TYR A 200 30.76 -6.76 -14.51
N LYS A 201 30.47 -6.67 -13.21
CA LYS A 201 31.31 -7.21 -12.15
C LYS A 201 30.50 -8.19 -11.32
N ALA A 202 31.10 -9.31 -10.98
CA ALA A 202 30.48 -10.28 -10.09
C ALA A 202 31.49 -10.94 -9.16
N THR A 203 30.99 -11.39 -8.02
CA THR A 203 31.68 -12.35 -7.15
C THR A 203 30.81 -13.59 -7.01
N VAL A 204 31.42 -14.76 -7.19
CA VAL A 204 30.79 -16.06 -6.96
C VAL A 204 31.45 -16.68 -5.75
N GLU A 205 30.68 -16.87 -4.68
CA GLU A 205 31.15 -17.35 -3.39
C GLU A 205 30.50 -18.68 -3.02
N LEU A 206 31.30 -19.63 -2.53
CA LEU A 206 30.83 -20.89 -1.97
C LEU A 206 31.51 -21.12 -0.61
N SER A 207 30.71 -21.37 0.42
CA SER A 207 31.20 -21.72 1.75
C SER A 207 31.16 -23.24 1.97
N ALA A 208 32.04 -23.76 2.81
CA ALA A 208 32.09 -25.18 3.15
C ALA A 208 30.72 -25.68 3.67
N GLY A 209 30.33 -26.90 3.30
CA GLY A 209 29.07 -27.53 3.70
C GLY A 209 27.78 -26.93 3.12
N GLN A 210 27.85 -25.85 2.33
CA GLN A 210 26.69 -25.22 1.69
C GLN A 210 26.30 -25.91 0.37
N ASP A 211 25.03 -25.78 0.00
CA ASP A 211 24.39 -26.32 -1.21
C ASP A 211 24.03 -25.23 -2.25
N VAL A 212 24.30 -23.97 -1.92
CA VAL A 212 24.04 -22.79 -2.74
C VAL A 212 25.31 -21.95 -2.83
N ALA A 213 25.71 -21.57 -4.04
CA ALA A 213 26.68 -20.49 -4.25
C ALA A 213 25.97 -19.15 -4.30
N VAL A 214 26.56 -18.14 -3.68
CA VAL A 214 26.05 -16.75 -3.69
C VAL A 214 26.75 -15.98 -4.79
N VAL A 215 25.95 -15.38 -5.67
CA VAL A 215 26.38 -14.48 -6.73
C VAL A 215 26.01 -13.06 -6.33
N SER A 216 27.01 -12.20 -6.17
CA SER A 216 26.82 -10.76 -5.99
C SER A 216 27.33 -10.04 -7.22
N GLU A 217 26.50 -9.23 -7.86
CA GLU A 217 26.80 -8.59 -9.14
C GLU A 217 26.42 -7.11 -9.18
N GLU A 218 27.17 -6.34 -9.96
CA GLU A 218 26.96 -4.92 -10.25
C GLU A 218 27.26 -4.68 -11.74
N PHE A 219 26.40 -3.92 -12.41
CA PHE A 219 26.48 -3.75 -13.86
C PHE A 219 25.85 -2.46 -14.34
N ASP A 220 26.38 -1.96 -15.46
CA ASP A 220 25.83 -0.82 -16.20
C ASP A 220 26.14 -0.95 -17.70
N LEU A 221 25.44 -1.84 -18.41
CA LEU A 221 25.51 -1.95 -19.88
C LEU A 221 24.49 -1.04 -20.58
N SER A 222 23.63 -0.33 -19.84
CA SER A 222 22.72 0.66 -20.44
C SER A 222 23.31 2.06 -20.57
N ARG A 223 24.45 2.35 -19.94
CA ARG A 223 25.10 3.68 -19.98
C ARG A 223 25.13 4.32 -21.35
N GLY A 224 24.64 5.55 -21.44
CA GLY A 224 24.64 6.34 -22.68
C GLY A 224 23.68 5.84 -23.76
N ARG A 225 22.79 4.87 -23.45
CA ARG A 225 21.72 4.41 -24.35
C ARG A 225 20.37 4.87 -23.84
N ARG A 226 19.46 5.11 -24.78
CA ARG A 226 18.05 5.37 -24.50
C ARG A 226 17.20 4.38 -25.28
N TYR A 227 16.08 3.98 -24.71
CA TYR A 227 15.22 2.93 -25.23
C TYR A 227 13.78 3.40 -25.38
N ALA A 228 13.09 2.91 -26.41
CA ALA A 228 11.64 3.04 -26.51
C ALA A 228 10.98 2.05 -25.53
N MET A 229 9.99 2.51 -24.76
CA MET A 229 9.29 1.71 -23.76
C MET A 229 7.77 1.80 -23.94
N PRO A 230 7.21 1.36 -25.09
CA PRO A 230 5.81 1.61 -25.45
C PRO A 230 4.79 0.90 -24.54
N GLU A 231 5.23 -0.08 -23.75
CA GLU A 231 4.40 -0.83 -22.79
C GLU A 231 4.16 -0.07 -21.48
N LEU A 232 4.88 1.04 -21.23
CA LEU A 232 4.68 1.86 -20.03
C LEU A 232 3.56 2.87 -20.26
N GLY A 233 2.69 3.03 -19.25
CA GLY A 233 1.60 4.00 -19.29
C GLY A 233 2.10 5.43 -19.49
N GLY A 234 1.39 6.20 -20.31
CA GLY A 234 1.70 7.61 -20.57
C GLY A 234 2.85 7.89 -21.57
N VAL A 235 3.46 6.86 -22.16
CA VAL A 235 4.52 7.00 -23.18
C VAL A 235 3.93 7.42 -24.54
N ARG A 236 4.62 8.32 -25.26
CA ARG A 236 4.23 8.72 -26.64
C ARG A 236 5.17 8.10 -27.68
N PRO A 237 4.71 7.92 -28.93
CA PRO A 237 5.56 7.44 -30.01
C PRO A 237 6.82 8.31 -30.19
N GLY A 238 8.00 7.67 -30.17
CA GLY A 238 9.29 8.34 -30.30
C GLY A 238 9.90 8.85 -28.98
N ASP A 239 9.18 8.79 -27.86
CA ASP A 239 9.79 9.04 -26.56
C ASP A 239 10.85 7.96 -26.27
N LEU A 240 11.98 8.38 -25.71
CA LEU A 240 13.13 7.53 -25.38
C LEU A 240 13.53 7.74 -23.92
N PHE A 241 13.89 6.66 -23.25
CA PHE A 241 14.13 6.66 -21.81
C PHE A 241 15.46 6.01 -21.46
N GLU A 242 16.08 6.48 -20.39
CA GLU A 242 17.29 5.90 -19.82
C GLU A 242 17.02 5.27 -18.46
N TYR A 243 17.78 4.24 -18.12
CA TYR A 243 17.83 3.71 -16.76
C TYR A 243 18.70 4.61 -15.91
N VAL A 244 18.18 5.08 -14.78
CA VAL A 244 18.91 5.93 -13.83
C VAL A 244 18.81 5.37 -12.42
N LEU A 245 19.70 5.78 -11.52
CA LEU A 245 19.54 5.44 -10.11
C LEU A 245 18.32 6.19 -9.53
N PRO A 246 17.59 5.59 -8.57
CA PRO A 246 16.51 6.27 -7.87
C PRO A 246 17.00 7.57 -7.21
N ARG A 247 16.21 8.65 -7.34
CA ARG A 247 16.55 9.98 -6.78
C ARG A 247 15.41 10.49 -5.91
N PHE A 248 15.74 10.97 -4.71
CA PHE A 248 14.78 11.53 -3.76
C PHE A 248 15.15 12.96 -3.40
N ALA A 249 14.14 13.81 -3.17
CA ALA A 249 14.34 15.22 -2.86
C ALA A 249 15.05 15.47 -1.51
N SER A 250 14.97 14.51 -0.59
CA SER A 250 15.63 14.56 0.73
C SER A 250 15.73 13.14 1.33
N PRO A 251 16.54 12.93 2.39
CA PRO A 251 16.55 11.67 3.13
C PRO A 251 15.17 11.30 3.70
N THR A 252 14.39 12.28 4.18
CA THR A 252 13.02 12.05 4.65
C THR A 252 12.11 11.59 3.51
N ALA A 253 12.24 12.15 2.31
CA ALA A 253 11.49 11.69 1.14
C ALA A 253 11.85 10.23 0.78
N ALA A 254 13.13 9.84 0.90
CA ALA A 254 13.58 8.46 0.71
C ALA A 254 13.08 7.49 1.80
N MET A 255 12.48 7.98 2.89
CA MET A 255 11.83 7.15 3.90
C MET A 255 10.34 6.94 3.64
N MET A 256 9.73 7.75 2.78
CA MET A 256 8.27 7.81 2.60
C MET A 256 7.79 6.94 1.45
N TRP A 257 6.54 6.50 1.57
CA TRP A 257 5.80 5.98 0.43
C TRP A 257 5.44 7.12 -0.51
N ASP A 258 5.59 6.90 -1.80
CA ASP A 258 5.24 7.84 -2.87
C ASP A 258 4.62 7.08 -4.05
N TRP A 259 4.22 7.81 -5.08
CA TRP A 259 3.62 7.21 -6.27
C TRP A 259 4.67 6.47 -7.08
N TRP A 260 4.47 5.16 -7.23
CA TRP A 260 5.32 4.30 -8.03
C TRP A 260 4.51 3.47 -9.03
N CYS A 261 5.18 3.03 -10.09
CA CYS A 261 4.58 2.20 -11.11
C CYS A 261 5.48 1.00 -11.38
N GLN A 262 4.88 -0.18 -11.47
CA GLN A 262 5.59 -1.37 -11.90
C GLN A 262 5.76 -1.37 -13.41
N THR A 263 6.93 -1.78 -13.83
CA THR A 263 7.15 -2.08 -15.25
C THR A 263 6.72 -3.49 -15.62
N HIS A 264 6.34 -4.33 -14.64
CA HIS A 264 6.07 -5.77 -14.82
C HIS A 264 7.24 -6.50 -15.49
N GLY A 265 8.47 -5.97 -15.36
CA GLY A 265 9.65 -6.43 -16.09
C GLY A 265 9.55 -6.29 -17.61
N LYS A 266 8.56 -5.58 -18.15
CA LYS A 266 8.38 -5.29 -19.59
C LYS A 266 9.23 -4.08 -20.00
N VAL A 267 10.52 -4.10 -19.64
CA VAL A 267 11.47 -3.06 -19.99
C VAL A 267 12.52 -3.58 -20.99
N PRO A 268 13.00 -2.73 -21.92
CA PRO A 268 14.03 -3.10 -22.87
C PRO A 268 15.28 -3.64 -22.17
N SER A 269 15.55 -4.93 -22.34
CA SER A 269 16.68 -5.61 -21.70
C SER A 269 17.58 -6.27 -22.75
N PRO A 270 18.14 -5.52 -23.72
CA PRO A 270 18.93 -6.10 -24.81
C PRO A 270 20.24 -6.76 -24.33
N ASN A 271 20.66 -6.44 -23.11
CA ASN A 271 21.85 -6.98 -22.47
C ASN A 271 21.47 -7.86 -21.28
N ALA A 272 21.91 -9.12 -21.30
CA ALA A 272 21.75 -10.10 -20.24
C ALA A 272 22.77 -11.23 -20.41
N TYR A 273 23.09 -11.92 -19.31
CA TYR A 273 23.55 -13.29 -19.43
C TYR A 273 22.39 -14.26 -19.18
N CYS A 274 22.53 -15.45 -19.72
CA CYS A 274 21.57 -16.52 -19.59
C CYS A 274 22.24 -17.79 -19.05
N PHE A 275 21.46 -18.63 -18.37
CA PHE A 275 21.90 -19.94 -17.91
C PHE A 275 20.76 -20.95 -18.07
N SER A 276 20.96 -21.93 -18.95
CA SER A 276 19.99 -23.02 -19.18
C SER A 276 20.11 -24.06 -18.08
N PHE A 277 18.95 -24.45 -17.54
CA PHE A 277 18.79 -25.57 -16.63
C PHE A 277 18.55 -26.88 -17.37
N TYR A 278 18.22 -26.84 -18.67
CA TYR A 278 17.55 -27.95 -19.34
C TYR A 278 18.48 -29.15 -19.59
N GLY A 279 19.63 -28.93 -20.22
CA GLY A 279 20.55 -30.01 -20.58
C GLY A 279 21.10 -30.75 -19.36
N GLY A 280 20.71 -32.02 -19.19
CA GLY A 280 21.13 -32.91 -18.10
C GLY A 280 20.17 -32.96 -16.90
N LEU A 281 19.23 -32.01 -16.79
CA LEU A 281 18.15 -32.04 -15.79
C LEU A 281 16.82 -32.45 -16.41
N GLU A 282 16.51 -31.93 -17.60
CA GLU A 282 15.24 -32.08 -18.31
C GLU A 282 14.04 -31.84 -17.38
N PRO A 283 13.90 -30.64 -16.80
CA PRO A 283 12.87 -30.38 -15.80
C PRO A 283 11.47 -30.43 -16.44
N ASP A 284 10.53 -31.05 -15.73
CA ASP A 284 9.11 -31.04 -16.06
C ASP A 284 8.28 -30.34 -14.96
N SER A 285 8.90 -30.03 -13.82
CA SER A 285 8.24 -29.57 -12.61
C SER A 285 8.97 -28.39 -11.99
N CYS A 286 8.25 -27.57 -11.22
CA CYS A 286 8.83 -26.44 -10.49
C CYS A 286 8.18 -26.17 -9.12
N GLU A 287 8.89 -25.40 -8.30
CA GLU A 287 8.47 -24.86 -7.01
C GLU A 287 8.85 -23.37 -6.93
N TRP A 288 7.98 -22.54 -6.35
CA TRP A 288 8.15 -21.09 -6.25
C TRP A 288 7.30 -20.52 -5.11
N ARG A 289 7.59 -19.27 -4.68
CA ARG A 289 6.86 -18.55 -3.61
C ARG A 289 6.63 -17.09 -3.99
N GLY A 290 5.39 -16.73 -4.33
CA GLY A 290 4.99 -15.36 -4.67
C GLY A 290 3.60 -15.27 -5.30
N ARG A 291 3.45 -14.57 -6.43
CA ARG A 291 2.21 -14.44 -7.22
C ARG A 291 2.45 -14.79 -8.69
N MET A 292 1.53 -15.51 -9.33
CA MET A 292 1.59 -15.88 -10.74
C MET A 292 0.16 -15.88 -11.33
N TYR A 293 -0.14 -14.90 -12.19
CA TYR A 293 -1.47 -14.65 -12.79
C TYR A 293 -1.55 -15.08 -14.26
N HIS A 294 -0.47 -14.96 -15.04
CA HIS A 294 -0.56 -15.06 -16.50
C HIS A 294 -0.30 -16.46 -17.10
N GLU A 295 0.36 -17.38 -16.39
CA GLU A 295 0.57 -18.76 -16.85
C GLU A 295 0.51 -19.79 -15.71
N ALA A 296 -0.36 -20.79 -15.82
CA ALA A 296 -0.67 -21.73 -14.74
C ALA A 296 0.43 -22.79 -14.49
N ALA A 297 1.42 -22.45 -13.67
CA ALA A 297 2.17 -23.42 -12.88
C ALA A 297 1.70 -23.31 -11.42
N LYS A 298 0.74 -24.14 -11.01
CA LYS A 298 0.38 -24.24 -9.58
C LYS A 298 1.55 -24.85 -8.80
N PRO A 299 1.91 -24.32 -7.61
CA PRO A 299 2.96 -24.91 -6.79
C PRO A 299 2.66 -26.38 -6.47
N GLY A 300 3.55 -27.30 -6.89
CA GLY A 300 3.41 -28.73 -6.61
C GLY A 300 2.76 -29.58 -7.72
N ASP A 301 2.28 -28.97 -8.81
CA ASP A 301 1.48 -29.68 -9.83
C ASP A 301 2.33 -30.18 -11.03
N GLY A 302 3.65 -30.04 -10.97
CA GLY A 302 4.54 -30.42 -12.08
C GLY A 302 4.37 -29.57 -13.35
N GLY A 303 4.04 -28.28 -13.20
CA GLY A 303 3.47 -27.42 -14.25
C GLY A 303 4.43 -26.76 -15.26
N LEU A 304 5.49 -27.41 -15.75
CA LEU A 304 6.32 -26.86 -16.83
C LEU A 304 5.95 -27.43 -18.20
N GLY A 305 5.03 -26.75 -18.91
CA GLY A 305 4.77 -27.01 -20.33
C GLY A 305 5.78 -26.31 -21.25
N TYR A 306 6.12 -26.93 -22.39
CA TYR A 306 7.02 -26.36 -23.41
C TYR A 306 6.30 -26.16 -24.75
N SER A 307 4.99 -25.89 -24.75
CA SER A 307 4.22 -25.71 -25.99
C SER A 307 4.32 -24.30 -26.59
N LYS A 308 4.83 -23.33 -25.83
CA LYS A 308 5.02 -21.94 -26.26
C LYS A 308 6.23 -21.30 -25.61
N ASP A 309 6.79 -20.32 -26.31
CA ASP A 309 7.81 -19.42 -25.79
C ASP A 309 7.18 -18.42 -24.81
N GLY A 310 7.92 -18.05 -23.76
CA GLY A 310 7.46 -17.00 -22.84
C GLY A 310 8.22 -16.93 -21.54
N ARG A 311 8.01 -15.82 -20.83
CA ARG A 311 8.46 -15.65 -19.45
C ARG A 311 7.52 -16.44 -18.52
N VAL A 312 8.11 -17.25 -17.66
CA VAL A 312 7.40 -18.04 -16.64
C VAL A 312 7.16 -17.21 -15.39
N ILE A 313 8.23 -16.58 -14.86
CA ILE A 313 8.14 -15.75 -13.65
C ILE A 313 9.30 -14.75 -13.55
N SER A 314 9.09 -13.65 -12.82
CA SER A 314 10.14 -12.74 -12.36
C SER A 314 10.57 -13.05 -10.93
N LEU A 315 11.86 -13.01 -10.64
CA LEU A 315 12.39 -13.19 -9.28
C LEU A 315 12.86 -11.86 -8.70
N ASN A 316 12.46 -11.62 -7.46
CA ASN A 316 12.80 -10.45 -6.66
C ASN A 316 13.20 -10.89 -5.25
N ALA A 317 14.19 -10.22 -4.65
CA ALA A 317 14.57 -10.52 -3.26
C ALA A 317 13.48 -10.10 -2.25
N TRP A 318 12.55 -9.24 -2.68
CA TRP A 318 11.44 -8.75 -1.88
C TRP A 318 10.19 -8.58 -2.76
N LEU A 319 9.04 -9.07 -2.30
CA LEU A 319 7.79 -9.06 -3.07
C LEU A 319 7.17 -7.66 -3.11
N GLN A 320 6.93 -7.15 -4.32
CA GLN A 320 6.55 -5.77 -4.61
C GLN A 320 5.05 -5.57 -4.82
N TRP A 321 4.25 -6.63 -4.68
CA TRP A 321 2.83 -6.63 -5.04
C TRP A 321 2.57 -6.44 -6.51
N GLY A 322 3.44 -7.03 -7.32
CA GLY A 322 3.26 -7.12 -8.74
C GLY A 322 2.71 -8.43 -9.23
N GLU A 323 2.52 -8.46 -10.54
CA GLU A 323 2.11 -9.64 -11.28
C GLU A 323 3.32 -10.52 -11.58
N ASP A 324 3.15 -11.85 -11.53
CA ASP A 324 4.17 -12.84 -11.87
C ASP A 324 5.55 -12.62 -11.21
N GLU A 325 5.57 -12.53 -9.87
CA GLU A 325 6.78 -12.36 -9.05
C GLU A 325 6.98 -13.49 -8.03
N SER A 326 8.23 -13.87 -7.75
CA SER A 326 8.57 -14.86 -6.71
C SER A 326 9.91 -14.55 -6.02
N LEU A 327 10.09 -15.09 -4.81
CA LEU A 327 11.35 -15.01 -4.05
C LEU A 327 12.40 -16.02 -4.51
N TYR A 328 11.96 -17.14 -5.07
CA TYR A 328 12.82 -18.16 -5.67
C TYR A 328 12.09 -18.93 -6.77
N PHE A 329 12.84 -19.64 -7.60
CA PHE A 329 12.29 -20.63 -8.52
C PHE A 329 13.20 -21.85 -8.52
N ALA A 330 12.63 -23.02 -8.24
CA ALA A 330 13.34 -24.29 -8.24
C ALA A 330 12.73 -25.21 -9.31
N ALA A 331 13.54 -25.65 -10.28
CA ALA A 331 13.14 -26.58 -11.32
C ALA A 331 13.69 -27.97 -11.04
N TYR A 332 12.90 -29.01 -11.33
CA TYR A 332 13.31 -30.39 -11.16
C TYR A 332 12.62 -31.30 -12.17
N ASN A 333 13.18 -32.50 -12.32
CA ASN A 333 12.55 -33.59 -13.04
C ASN A 333 11.76 -34.43 -12.05
N SER A 334 10.47 -34.66 -12.30
CA SER A 334 9.57 -35.41 -11.41
C SER A 334 10.06 -36.84 -11.13
N LYS A 335 10.88 -37.42 -12.03
CA LYS A 335 11.52 -38.73 -11.85
C LYS A 335 12.76 -38.69 -10.97
N ARG A 336 13.32 -37.51 -10.72
CA ARG A 336 14.52 -37.24 -9.88
C ARG A 336 14.28 -36.01 -9.00
N PRO A 337 13.30 -36.04 -8.08
CA PRO A 337 12.86 -34.85 -7.35
C PRO A 337 13.87 -34.33 -6.32
N SER A 338 14.91 -35.10 -5.98
CA SER A 338 16.01 -34.67 -5.10
C SER A 338 16.90 -33.60 -5.73
N ASP A 339 16.88 -33.46 -7.05
CA ASP A 339 17.77 -32.60 -7.83
C ASP A 339 17.08 -31.28 -8.19
N ALA A 340 16.54 -30.56 -7.21
CA ALA A 340 15.88 -29.28 -7.48
C ALA A 340 16.91 -28.16 -7.62
N LEU A 341 17.16 -27.74 -8.86
CA LEU A 341 18.05 -26.63 -9.18
C LEU A 341 17.30 -25.31 -8.99
N ALA A 342 17.74 -24.52 -8.02
CA ALA A 342 17.08 -23.30 -7.60
C ALA A 342 17.87 -22.04 -7.92
N ILE A 343 17.15 -21.00 -8.37
CA ILE A 343 17.57 -19.61 -8.32
C ILE A 343 16.82 -18.94 -7.17
N ILE A 344 17.57 -18.34 -6.26
CA ILE A 344 17.04 -17.83 -4.98
C ILE A 344 17.43 -16.37 -4.87
N ALA A 345 16.49 -15.44 -4.87
CA ALA A 345 16.84 -14.02 -4.71
C ALA A 345 17.25 -13.76 -3.25
N LEU A 346 18.35 -13.04 -3.00
CA LEU A 346 18.90 -12.85 -1.65
C LEU A 346 19.15 -11.37 -1.36
N ARG A 347 19.25 -11.02 -0.07
CA ARG A 347 19.70 -9.71 0.44
C ARG A 347 19.09 -8.49 -0.28
N PRO A 348 17.78 -8.21 -0.09
CA PRO A 348 17.08 -7.11 -0.76
C PRO A 348 17.77 -5.74 -0.67
N SER A 349 18.45 -5.44 0.45
CA SER A 349 19.15 -4.17 0.63
C SER A 349 20.31 -3.98 -0.35
N GLN A 350 20.83 -5.07 -0.90
CA GLN A 350 21.95 -5.10 -1.84
C GLN A 350 21.49 -5.19 -3.30
N TRP A 351 20.18 -5.07 -3.55
CA TRP A 351 19.65 -4.87 -4.89
C TRP A 351 19.56 -3.39 -5.23
N VAL A 352 19.58 -3.09 -6.53
CA VAL A 352 19.16 -1.80 -7.10
C VAL A 352 18.30 -2.11 -8.31
N HIS A 353 17.03 -1.73 -8.21
CA HIS A 353 16.15 -1.52 -9.34
C HIS A 353 16.30 -0.06 -9.80
N PRO A 354 16.83 0.19 -11.00
CA PRO A 354 16.94 1.54 -11.54
C PRO A 354 15.54 2.13 -11.79
N ASP A 355 15.46 3.44 -11.72
CA ASP A 355 14.33 4.21 -12.20
C ASP A 355 14.46 4.48 -13.72
N ILE A 356 13.49 5.19 -14.30
CA ILE A 356 13.39 5.47 -15.75
C ILE A 356 13.23 6.97 -15.97
N ASP A 357 14.17 7.62 -16.66
CA ASP A 357 14.15 9.08 -16.92
C ASP A 357 14.04 9.41 -18.42
N PRO A 358 13.27 10.44 -18.85
CA PRO A 358 12.27 11.17 -18.07
C PRO A 358 11.08 10.29 -17.68
N HIS A 359 10.40 10.58 -16.57
CA HIS A 359 9.21 9.82 -16.19
C HIS A 359 8.09 10.07 -17.22
N PRO A 360 7.51 9.04 -17.87
CA PRO A 360 6.32 9.18 -18.71
C PRO A 360 5.14 9.83 -17.98
N ILE A 361 5.00 9.51 -16.69
CA ILE A 361 4.00 10.03 -15.76
C ILE A 361 4.69 11.04 -14.84
N LYS A 362 4.41 12.32 -15.01
CA LYS A 362 5.11 13.41 -14.28
C LYS A 362 4.82 13.44 -12.79
N THR A 363 3.66 12.93 -12.36
CA THR A 363 3.31 12.82 -10.93
C THR A 363 3.91 11.57 -10.27
N LEU A 364 4.55 10.69 -11.04
CA LEU A 364 5.21 9.49 -10.54
C LEU A 364 6.58 9.84 -9.96
N VAL A 365 6.93 9.22 -8.83
CA VAL A 365 8.22 9.41 -8.18
C VAL A 365 9.19 8.28 -8.51
N GLN A 366 8.71 7.09 -8.87
CA GLN A 366 9.61 5.99 -9.26
C GLN A 366 8.95 4.88 -10.11
N TYR A 367 9.69 4.37 -11.10
CA TYR A 367 9.47 3.05 -11.68
C TYR A 367 10.24 1.96 -10.95
N VAL A 368 9.59 0.82 -10.78
CA VAL A 368 10.14 -0.34 -10.07
C VAL A 368 10.13 -1.60 -10.95
N GLN A 369 10.62 -2.72 -10.40
CA GLN A 369 10.66 -4.01 -11.09
C GLN A 369 11.46 -4.01 -12.41
N THR A 370 12.43 -3.11 -12.53
CA THR A 370 13.22 -2.84 -13.75
C THR A 370 14.47 -3.73 -13.91
N ASN A 371 14.78 -4.53 -12.89
CA ASN A 371 16.03 -5.30 -12.81
C ASN A 371 15.83 -6.72 -12.28
N ASN A 372 14.63 -7.27 -12.42
CA ASN A 372 14.29 -8.60 -11.93
C ASN A 372 15.08 -9.67 -12.70
N LEU A 373 15.36 -10.80 -12.06
CA LEU A 373 15.78 -12.00 -12.78
C LEU A 373 14.54 -12.66 -13.40
N TRP A 374 14.67 -13.28 -14.57
CA TRP A 374 13.54 -13.96 -15.22
C TRP A 374 13.83 -15.43 -15.42
N VAL A 375 12.78 -16.24 -15.32
CA VAL A 375 12.79 -17.60 -15.86
C VAL A 375 12.00 -17.60 -17.15
N GLU A 376 12.61 -18.04 -18.23
CA GLU A 376 12.00 -18.16 -19.54
C GLU A 376 11.95 -19.62 -20.01
N ARG A 377 10.94 -19.93 -20.81
CA ARG A 377 10.79 -21.21 -21.51
C ARG A 377 10.78 -21.02 -23.03
N ARG A 378 11.18 -22.08 -23.75
CA ARG A 378 11.13 -22.17 -25.22
C ARG A 378 10.39 -23.41 -25.68
N ALA A 379 9.71 -23.30 -26.82
CA ALA A 379 8.98 -24.39 -27.46
C ALA A 379 9.91 -25.48 -27.98
N LYS A 380 11.10 -25.12 -28.46
CA LYS A 380 12.24 -26.06 -28.51
C LYS A 380 12.68 -26.23 -27.05
N PRO A 381 12.36 -27.36 -26.39
CA PRO A 381 12.33 -27.40 -24.93
C PRO A 381 13.64 -26.91 -24.32
N ASP A 382 13.54 -25.78 -23.64
CA ASP A 382 14.61 -25.18 -22.85
C ASP A 382 13.96 -24.34 -21.76
N LEU A 383 14.61 -24.30 -20.60
CA LEU A 383 14.23 -23.51 -19.45
C LEU A 383 15.51 -22.84 -18.94
N PHE A 384 15.52 -21.52 -18.88
CA PHE A 384 16.73 -20.80 -18.52
C PHE A 384 16.45 -19.56 -17.68
N LEU A 385 17.42 -19.27 -16.81
CA LEU A 385 17.55 -17.96 -16.17
C LEU A 385 17.96 -16.96 -17.25
N ARG A 386 17.25 -15.86 -17.33
CA ARG A 386 17.68 -14.64 -18.00
C ARG A 386 17.95 -13.56 -16.95
N ALA A 387 19.16 -13.04 -16.92
CA ALA A 387 19.59 -12.03 -15.95
C ALA A 387 19.94 -10.71 -16.67
N PRO A 388 18.98 -9.77 -16.80
CA PRO A 388 19.21 -8.47 -17.41
C PRO A 388 20.38 -7.72 -16.75
N THR A 389 21.24 -7.07 -17.56
CA THR A 389 22.43 -6.36 -17.07
C THR A 389 22.45 -4.89 -17.48
N CYS A 390 21.27 -4.24 -17.55
CA CYS A 390 21.15 -2.82 -17.92
C CYS A 390 21.83 -1.90 -16.91
N LEU A 391 21.19 -1.50 -15.82
CA LEU A 391 21.78 -0.77 -14.70
C LEU A 391 21.33 -1.41 -13.39
N GLY A 392 22.25 -1.66 -12.47
CA GLY A 392 21.92 -2.00 -11.10
C GLY A 392 22.90 -2.95 -10.44
N ARG A 393 22.45 -3.51 -9.32
CA ARG A 393 23.16 -4.53 -8.54
C ARG A 393 22.17 -5.55 -8.01
N ARG A 394 22.63 -6.77 -7.77
CA ARG A 394 21.81 -7.86 -7.21
C ARG A 394 22.67 -8.83 -6.41
N VAL A 395 22.02 -9.51 -5.47
CA VAL A 395 22.56 -10.72 -4.82
C VAL A 395 21.55 -11.85 -4.95
N TYR A 396 21.99 -12.99 -5.44
CA TYR A 396 21.14 -14.18 -5.56
C TYR A 396 21.95 -15.45 -5.36
N GLY A 397 21.27 -16.55 -5.06
CA GLY A 397 21.83 -17.87 -4.92
C GLY A 397 21.50 -18.74 -6.13
N ILE A 398 22.45 -19.58 -6.54
CA ILE A 398 22.22 -20.71 -7.43
C ILE A 398 22.71 -21.98 -6.72
N GLY A 399 21.85 -23.00 -6.65
CA GLY A 399 22.15 -24.19 -5.87
C GLY A 399 21.22 -25.35 -6.12
N VAL A 400 21.54 -26.50 -5.54
CA VAL A 400 20.71 -27.71 -5.61
C VAL A 400 20.17 -27.97 -4.23
N VAL A 401 18.89 -27.65 -4.05
CA VAL A 401 18.22 -27.71 -2.75
C VAL A 401 17.38 -28.99 -2.65
N PRO A 402 17.43 -29.72 -1.53
CA PRO A 402 16.63 -30.91 -1.38
C PRO A 402 15.14 -30.56 -1.24
N ARG A 403 14.27 -31.39 -1.81
CA ARG A 403 12.82 -31.29 -1.55
C ARG A 403 12.47 -32.08 -0.29
N VAL A 404 11.85 -31.42 0.67
CA VAL A 404 11.40 -32.03 1.94
C VAL A 404 9.88 -31.89 2.04
N GLU A 405 9.16 -33.01 1.98
CA GLU A 405 7.74 -33.02 2.31
C GLU A 405 7.56 -32.87 3.83
N ARG A 406 6.76 -31.90 4.29
CA ARG A 406 6.39 -31.77 5.70
C ARG A 406 4.87 -31.72 5.85
N ALA A 407 4.33 -32.50 6.78
CA ALA A 407 2.93 -32.34 7.18
C ALA A 407 2.84 -31.19 8.19
N ASP A 408 1.83 -30.32 8.06
CA ASP A 408 1.48 -29.37 9.12
C ASP A 408 0.88 -30.11 10.34
N GLU A 409 0.65 -29.39 11.44
CA GLU A 409 0.05 -29.93 12.67
C GLU A 409 -1.36 -30.51 12.46
N LYS A 410 -2.02 -30.19 11.34
CA LYS A 410 -3.34 -30.71 10.94
C LYS A 410 -3.24 -31.88 9.96
N GLY A 411 -2.03 -32.36 9.65
CA GLY A 411 -1.79 -33.45 8.71
C GLY A 411 -1.91 -33.04 7.24
N ASN A 412 -2.07 -31.74 6.93
CA ASN A 412 -2.02 -31.27 5.55
C ASN A 412 -0.58 -31.37 5.06
N ARG A 413 -0.37 -32.11 3.97
CA ARG A 413 0.95 -32.22 3.34
C ARG A 413 1.23 -30.93 2.58
N GLY A 414 2.23 -30.17 3.04
CA GLY A 414 2.78 -29.03 2.33
C GLY A 414 4.26 -29.26 2.03
N LEU A 415 4.77 -28.72 0.93
CA LEU A 415 6.21 -28.69 0.74
C LEU A 415 6.77 -27.58 1.64
N ALA A 416 7.51 -27.95 2.68
CA ALA A 416 8.39 -26.98 3.34
C ALA A 416 9.56 -26.74 2.41
N SER A 417 9.64 -25.53 1.86
CA SER A 417 10.60 -25.21 0.81
C SER A 417 12.00 -24.96 1.40
N GLU A 418 12.94 -25.86 1.14
CA GLU A 418 14.35 -25.60 1.49
C GLU A 418 14.91 -24.40 0.71
N ALA A 419 14.39 -24.11 -0.50
CA ALA A 419 14.71 -22.89 -1.23
C ALA A 419 14.27 -21.63 -0.45
N MET A 420 13.07 -21.66 0.15
CA MET A 420 12.61 -20.59 1.05
C MET A 420 13.51 -20.47 2.28
N LEU A 421 13.92 -21.59 2.87
CA LEU A 421 14.83 -21.55 4.01
C LEU A 421 16.17 -20.90 3.64
N ARG A 422 16.74 -21.20 2.47
CA ARG A 422 17.97 -20.52 1.99
C ARG A 422 17.74 -19.04 1.68
N HIS A 423 16.58 -18.66 1.14
CA HIS A 423 16.21 -17.25 0.99
C HIS A 423 16.27 -16.49 2.33
N VAL A 424 15.79 -17.12 3.40
CA VAL A 424 15.87 -16.54 4.75
C VAL A 424 17.30 -16.57 5.29
N ARG A 425 17.94 -17.75 5.36
CA ARG A 425 19.22 -17.97 6.06
C ARG A 425 20.45 -17.39 5.36
N LEU A 426 20.41 -17.19 4.05
CA LEU A 426 21.49 -16.57 3.26
C LEU A 426 21.14 -15.15 2.79
N GLY A 427 19.93 -14.68 3.11
CA GLY A 427 19.39 -13.42 2.60
C GLY A 427 18.94 -12.49 3.71
N ARG A 428 17.77 -12.77 4.30
CA ARG A 428 17.10 -11.83 5.23
C ARG A 428 17.55 -11.96 6.69
N LEU A 429 17.96 -13.16 7.11
CA LEU A 429 18.27 -13.50 8.51
C LEU A 429 19.43 -14.50 8.61
N GLU A 430 20.62 -14.01 8.33
CA GLU A 430 21.88 -14.76 8.45
C GLU A 430 22.28 -14.93 9.92
N LEU A 431 22.80 -16.11 10.30
CA LEU A 431 23.31 -16.35 11.66
C LEU A 431 24.42 -15.35 12.03
N ASP A 432 25.23 -14.96 11.04
CA ASP A 432 26.28 -13.95 11.16
C ASP A 432 25.79 -12.59 11.68
N ARG A 433 24.52 -12.27 11.42
CA ARG A 433 23.87 -11.06 11.95
C ARG A 433 23.19 -11.32 13.28
N VAL A 434 22.50 -12.46 13.41
CA VAL A 434 21.77 -12.82 14.63
C VAL A 434 22.71 -12.96 15.83
N LYS A 435 23.96 -13.40 15.63
CA LYS A 435 24.96 -13.47 16.71
C LYS A 435 25.27 -12.11 17.35
N ASP A 436 25.03 -11.01 16.65
CA ASP A 436 25.32 -9.65 17.13
C ASP A 436 24.08 -8.99 17.78
N TRP A 437 22.92 -9.68 17.81
CA TRP A 437 21.71 -9.16 18.43
C TRP A 437 21.79 -9.23 19.95
N VAL A 438 21.45 -8.13 20.63
CA VAL A 438 21.34 -8.11 22.09
C VAL A 438 19.97 -8.65 22.49
N LEU A 439 19.90 -9.95 22.72
CA LEU A 439 18.64 -10.65 22.96
C LEU A 439 18.36 -10.92 24.44
N ASP A 440 19.39 -10.85 25.28
CA ASP A 440 19.32 -11.00 26.72
C ASP A 440 19.88 -9.73 27.37
N TYR A 441 19.02 -9.00 28.09
CA TYR A 441 19.40 -7.75 28.77
C TYR A 441 18.50 -7.53 30.00
N ASP A 442 18.93 -6.65 30.91
CA ASP A 442 18.12 -6.25 32.07
C ASP A 442 17.15 -5.13 31.69
N GLU A 443 15.84 -5.42 31.71
CA GLU A 443 14.78 -4.45 31.44
C GLU A 443 14.09 -4.06 32.76
N PRO A 444 14.41 -2.90 33.36
CA PRO A 444 13.87 -2.50 34.65
C PRO A 444 12.46 -1.91 34.59
N SER A 445 11.86 -1.76 33.40
CA SER A 445 10.58 -1.07 33.23
C SER A 445 9.37 -1.83 33.79
N ARG A 446 8.33 -1.04 34.09
CA ARG A 446 7.01 -1.53 34.51
C ARG A 446 6.03 -1.55 33.33
N TYR A 447 5.10 -2.50 33.39
CA TYR A 447 4.06 -2.76 32.39
C TYR A 447 2.69 -2.81 33.08
N PRO A 448 1.58 -2.50 32.38
CA PRO A 448 1.47 -2.18 30.96
C PRO A 448 1.96 -0.75 30.66
N ARG A 449 2.19 -0.42 29.38
CA ARG A 449 2.65 0.92 28.97
C ARG A 449 2.24 1.39 27.58
N LEU A 450 1.53 0.59 26.79
CA LEU A 450 1.10 1.00 25.44
C LEU A 450 -0.08 1.98 25.48
N PHE A 451 -1.08 1.70 26.32
CA PHE A 451 -2.35 2.45 26.36
C PHE A 451 -2.50 3.38 27.58
N VAL A 452 -1.76 3.11 28.64
CA VAL A 452 -1.77 3.82 29.92
C VAL A 452 -0.35 4.15 30.34
N ASP A 453 -0.19 4.98 31.37
CA ASP A 453 1.13 5.29 31.93
C ASP A 453 1.79 4.02 32.50
N ALA A 454 3.12 3.95 32.46
CA ALA A 454 3.87 2.73 32.74
C ALA A 454 3.57 2.16 34.13
N GLY A 455 3.02 0.94 34.18
CA GLY A 455 2.67 0.23 35.41
C GLY A 455 1.24 0.46 35.93
N ASP A 456 0.43 1.28 35.26
CA ASP A 456 -0.94 1.59 35.68
C ASP A 456 -1.95 0.51 35.24
N VAL A 457 -1.75 -0.71 35.74
CA VAL A 457 -2.60 -1.87 35.41
C VAL A 457 -4.05 -1.68 35.86
N GLU A 458 -4.29 -1.00 36.97
CA GLU A 458 -5.64 -0.79 37.51
C GLU A 458 -6.48 0.12 36.61
N ARG A 459 -5.90 1.18 36.04
CA ARG A 459 -6.58 1.99 35.04
C ARG A 459 -6.91 1.18 33.79
N LEU A 460 -6.00 0.33 33.34
CA LEU A 460 -6.23 -0.53 32.18
C LEU A 460 -7.35 -1.55 32.46
N ARG A 461 -7.37 -2.16 33.66
CA ARG A 461 -8.45 -3.05 34.13
C ARG A 461 -9.79 -2.33 34.16
N ALA A 462 -9.87 -1.14 34.75
CA ALA A 462 -11.11 -0.37 34.82
C ALA A 462 -11.68 -0.08 33.42
N ARG A 463 -10.83 0.29 32.45
CA ARG A 463 -11.25 0.49 31.05
C ARG A 463 -11.70 -0.82 30.40
N ALA A 464 -10.96 -1.91 30.57
CA ALA A 464 -11.31 -3.20 29.99
C ALA A 464 -12.63 -3.76 30.55
N GLN A 465 -12.82 -3.73 31.87
CA GLN A 465 -14.05 -4.16 32.54
C GLN A 465 -15.27 -3.39 32.04
N LYS A 466 -15.12 -2.08 31.85
CA LYS A 466 -16.21 -1.21 31.43
C LYS A 466 -16.53 -1.34 29.93
N HIS A 467 -15.50 -1.53 29.09
CA HIS A 467 -15.63 -1.28 27.64
C HIS A 467 -15.31 -2.48 26.75
N LEU A 468 -14.65 -3.51 27.28
CA LEU A 468 -14.24 -4.72 26.54
C LEU A 468 -14.84 -6.00 27.14
N ALA A 469 -15.87 -5.90 27.99
CA ALA A 469 -16.48 -7.05 28.66
C ALA A 469 -16.97 -8.14 27.68
N ASP A 470 -17.41 -7.76 26.47
CA ASP A 470 -17.88 -8.69 25.43
C ASP A 470 -16.73 -9.35 24.63
N LEU A 471 -15.50 -8.83 24.77
CA LEU A 471 -14.31 -9.33 24.09
C LEU A 471 -13.47 -10.26 24.97
N GLN A 472 -14.05 -10.81 26.05
CA GLN A 472 -13.36 -11.74 26.96
C GLN A 472 -12.99 -13.10 26.32
N HIS A 473 -13.37 -13.35 25.07
CA HIS A 473 -12.79 -14.45 24.27
C HIS A 473 -11.31 -14.20 23.95
N ILE A 474 -10.85 -12.95 24.00
CA ILE A 474 -9.44 -12.56 23.91
C ILE A 474 -8.81 -12.69 25.29
N ARG A 475 -7.74 -13.47 25.40
CA ARG A 475 -7.14 -13.87 26.69
C ARG A 475 -6.75 -12.69 27.58
N TRP A 476 -6.02 -11.72 27.05
CA TRP A 476 -5.55 -10.58 27.82
C TRP A 476 -6.70 -9.67 28.29
N VAL A 477 -7.78 -9.58 27.50
CA VAL A 477 -9.02 -8.89 27.91
C VAL A 477 -9.68 -9.63 29.06
N SER A 478 -9.79 -10.97 28.99
CA SER A 478 -10.33 -11.77 30.10
C SER A 478 -9.51 -11.62 31.38
N TYR A 479 -8.18 -11.56 31.30
CA TYR A 479 -7.33 -11.35 32.47
C TYR A 479 -7.58 -9.97 33.09
N LEU A 480 -7.62 -8.91 32.28
CA LEU A 480 -7.91 -7.55 32.77
C LEU A 480 -9.31 -7.44 33.38
N CYS A 481 -10.30 -8.13 32.83
CA CYS A 481 -11.67 -8.09 33.36
C CYS A 481 -11.82 -8.81 34.69
N LYS A 482 -11.21 -10.01 34.83
CA LYS A 482 -11.45 -10.91 35.97
C LYS A 482 -10.39 -10.82 37.07
N GLY A 483 -9.15 -10.44 36.73
CA GLY A 483 -8.03 -10.41 37.67
C GLY A 483 -7.59 -11.78 38.21
N ASP A 484 -8.04 -12.89 37.62
CA ASP A 484 -7.74 -14.26 38.07
C ASP A 484 -6.29 -14.66 37.74
N PRO A 485 -5.47 -15.06 38.73
CA PRO A 485 -4.12 -15.56 38.51
C PRO A 485 -3.99 -16.68 37.48
N LYS A 486 -4.93 -17.65 37.43
CA LYS A 486 -4.87 -18.76 36.47
C LYS A 486 -5.04 -18.30 35.03
N ILE A 487 -5.84 -17.26 34.82
CA ILE A 487 -5.97 -16.63 33.51
C ILE A 487 -4.69 -15.87 33.16
N GLY A 488 -4.03 -15.27 34.15
CA GLY A 488 -2.70 -14.68 34.02
C GLY A 488 -1.63 -15.70 33.59
N ASP A 489 -1.56 -16.85 34.25
CA ASP A 489 -0.66 -17.95 33.87
C ASP A 489 -0.89 -18.41 32.43
N THR A 490 -2.17 -18.58 32.06
CA THR A 490 -2.57 -18.98 30.70
C THR A 490 -2.20 -17.91 29.67
N LEU A 491 -2.41 -16.62 29.99
CA LEU A 491 -2.02 -15.49 29.15
C LEU A 491 -0.51 -15.49 28.87
N VAL A 492 0.30 -15.66 29.91
CA VAL A 492 1.77 -15.70 29.77
C VAL A 492 2.19 -16.88 28.88
N ALA A 493 1.61 -18.06 29.10
CA ALA A 493 1.91 -19.26 28.31
C ALA A 493 1.50 -19.12 26.84
N GLU A 494 0.27 -18.67 26.56
CA GLU A 494 -0.23 -18.43 25.18
C GLU A 494 0.60 -17.35 24.47
N THR A 495 0.89 -16.23 25.15
CA THR A 495 1.70 -15.13 24.58
C THR A 495 3.11 -15.60 24.23
N LEU A 496 3.75 -16.41 25.09
CA LEU A 496 5.05 -16.98 24.81
C LEU A 496 5.03 -17.94 23.61
N ALA A 497 4.02 -18.80 23.53
CA ALA A 497 3.86 -19.74 22.42
C ALA A 497 3.66 -19.00 21.09
N ASP A 498 2.84 -17.94 21.08
CA ASP A 498 2.61 -17.16 19.86
C ASP A 498 3.82 -16.32 19.45
N LEU A 499 4.54 -15.71 20.40
CA LEU A 499 5.80 -15.02 20.13
C LEU A 499 6.86 -15.99 19.59
N GLU A 500 6.96 -17.18 20.18
CA GLU A 500 7.88 -18.23 19.74
C GLU A 500 7.54 -18.69 18.31
N LYS A 501 6.27 -18.94 18.02
CA LYS A 501 5.79 -19.27 16.67
C LYS A 501 6.13 -18.15 15.68
N PHE A 502 5.91 -16.90 16.07
CA PHE A 502 6.21 -15.75 15.22
C PHE A 502 7.69 -15.68 14.85
N VAL A 503 8.60 -15.77 15.84
CA VAL A 503 10.05 -15.72 15.57
C VAL A 503 10.53 -16.92 14.77
N ARG A 504 10.01 -18.11 15.05
CA ARG A 504 10.34 -19.31 14.27
C ARG A 504 9.90 -19.17 12.82
N THR A 505 8.69 -18.64 12.58
CA THR A 505 8.14 -18.48 11.23
C THR A 505 8.99 -17.53 10.40
N PHE A 506 9.32 -16.32 10.88
CA PHE A 506 10.16 -15.41 10.07
C PHE A 506 11.60 -15.91 9.92
N ALA A 507 12.06 -16.80 10.80
CA ALA A 507 13.38 -17.41 10.74
C ALA A 507 13.45 -18.61 9.78
N THR A 508 12.31 -19.12 9.29
CA THR A 508 12.26 -20.28 8.39
C THR A 508 11.53 -20.04 7.07
N GLU A 509 10.59 -19.08 7.02
CA GLU A 509 9.72 -18.85 5.87
C GLU A 509 9.42 -17.35 5.64
N ASP A 510 8.79 -17.04 4.49
CA ASP A 510 8.30 -15.69 4.22
C ASP A 510 6.98 -15.47 4.95
N TYR A 511 7.07 -14.69 6.03
CA TYR A 511 5.89 -14.25 6.80
C TYR A 511 4.98 -13.32 5.98
N GLY A 512 5.53 -12.63 4.97
CA GLY A 512 4.87 -11.53 4.26
C GLY A 512 4.77 -10.28 5.15
N HIS A 513 5.10 -9.10 4.61
CA HIS A 513 5.19 -7.88 5.42
C HIS A 513 3.85 -7.43 6.02
N MET A 514 2.73 -7.63 5.32
CA MET A 514 1.40 -7.30 5.83
C MET A 514 1.00 -8.17 7.03
N MET A 515 1.13 -9.49 6.89
CA MET A 515 0.83 -10.42 7.98
C MET A 515 1.80 -10.24 9.14
N TYR A 516 3.08 -9.97 8.87
CA TYR A 516 4.07 -9.68 9.88
C TYR A 516 3.65 -8.48 10.71
N ALA A 517 3.30 -7.38 10.03
CA ALA A 517 2.84 -6.18 10.68
C ALA A 517 1.61 -6.45 11.55
N ILE A 518 0.54 -7.03 11.00
CA ILE A 518 -0.73 -7.29 11.73
C ILE A 518 -0.49 -8.12 12.98
N ASN A 519 0.19 -9.26 12.82
CA ASN A 519 0.42 -10.17 13.93
C ASN A 519 1.37 -9.56 14.96
N ALA A 520 2.39 -8.79 14.56
CA ALA A 520 3.27 -8.09 15.50
C ALA A 520 2.53 -7.11 16.41
N GLY A 521 1.55 -6.36 15.89
CA GLY A 521 0.75 -5.44 16.71
C GLY A 521 -0.13 -6.17 17.73
N LEU A 522 -0.81 -7.25 17.30
CA LEU A 522 -1.63 -8.08 18.19
C LEU A 522 -0.78 -8.70 19.32
N LEU A 523 0.41 -9.19 18.98
CA LEU A 523 1.36 -9.73 19.95
C LEU A 523 1.90 -8.66 20.91
N ALA A 524 2.12 -7.43 20.44
CA ALA A 524 2.51 -6.33 21.31
C ALA A 524 1.45 -6.05 22.39
N HIS A 525 0.15 -6.08 22.03
CA HIS A 525 -0.93 -5.89 23.00
C HIS A 525 -0.96 -7.01 24.05
N ALA A 526 -0.86 -8.26 23.61
CA ALA A 526 -0.83 -9.41 24.52
C ALA A 526 0.42 -9.38 25.43
N ALA A 527 1.58 -9.07 24.88
CA ALA A 527 2.84 -8.98 25.62
C ALA A 527 2.85 -7.85 26.67
N ASP A 528 2.28 -6.68 26.36
CA ASP A 528 2.18 -5.58 27.33
C ASP A 528 1.42 -6.00 28.60
N VAL A 529 0.32 -6.75 28.44
CA VAL A 529 -0.49 -7.25 29.55
C VAL A 529 0.15 -8.47 30.22
N ALA A 530 0.76 -9.38 29.47
CA ALA A 530 1.47 -10.54 30.02
C ALA A 530 2.65 -10.12 30.91
N LEU A 531 3.42 -9.10 30.48
CA LEU A 531 4.51 -8.52 31.28
C LEU A 531 4.03 -7.79 32.55
N ALA A 532 2.74 -7.45 32.62
CA ALA A 532 2.10 -6.85 33.79
C ALA A 532 1.53 -7.87 34.78
N VAL A 533 1.60 -9.18 34.49
CA VAL A 533 1.17 -10.23 35.43
C VAL A 533 2.11 -10.23 36.65
N PRO A 534 1.62 -9.97 37.88
CA PRO A 534 2.50 -9.73 39.04
C PRO A 534 3.41 -10.90 39.43
N HIS A 535 3.01 -12.13 39.10
CA HIS A 535 3.70 -13.37 39.44
C HIS A 535 4.36 -14.04 38.23
N ILE A 536 4.57 -13.31 37.11
CA ILE A 536 5.31 -13.85 35.96
C ILE A 536 6.70 -14.33 36.38
N ALA A 537 7.08 -15.54 35.97
CA ALA A 537 8.40 -16.06 36.29
C ALA A 537 9.50 -15.23 35.60
N PRO A 538 10.66 -14.97 36.25
CA PRO A 538 11.75 -14.20 35.64
C PRO A 538 12.21 -14.74 34.28
N GLU A 539 12.21 -16.06 34.11
CA GLU A 539 12.59 -16.73 32.86
C GLU A 539 11.56 -16.49 31.74
N GLN A 540 10.25 -16.55 32.07
CA GLN A 540 9.17 -16.24 31.14
C GLN A 540 9.26 -14.78 30.69
N ARG A 541 9.46 -13.86 31.65
CA ARG A 541 9.65 -12.44 31.38
C ARG A 541 10.83 -12.20 30.44
N ALA A 542 11.98 -12.80 30.71
CA ALA A 542 13.16 -12.69 29.87
C ALA A 542 12.91 -13.24 28.45
N LYS A 543 12.19 -14.36 28.32
CA LYS A 543 11.87 -14.96 27.02
C LYS A 543 10.89 -14.09 26.20
N ILE A 544 9.89 -13.47 26.82
CA ILE A 544 9.00 -12.49 26.14
C ILE A 544 9.84 -11.33 25.59
N LEU A 545 10.68 -10.71 26.42
CA LEU A 545 11.51 -9.56 26.03
C LEU A 545 12.50 -9.94 24.91
N ARG A 546 13.08 -11.13 24.96
CA ARG A 546 13.95 -11.67 23.91
C ARG A 546 13.24 -11.69 22.55
N TYR A 547 12.02 -12.24 22.49
CA TYR A 547 11.29 -12.36 21.24
C TYR A 547 10.81 -11.01 20.71
N LEU A 548 10.40 -10.09 21.59
CA LEU A 548 10.09 -8.71 21.20
C LEU A 548 11.32 -8.00 20.60
N ALA A 549 12.52 -8.20 21.19
CA ALA A 549 13.76 -7.66 20.65
C ALA A 549 14.09 -8.26 19.27
N ALA A 550 13.98 -9.58 19.11
CA ALA A 550 14.18 -10.27 17.83
C ALA A 550 13.22 -9.77 16.74
N MET A 551 11.94 -9.57 17.07
CA MET A 551 10.95 -8.99 16.16
C MET A 551 11.31 -7.55 15.75
N SER A 552 11.88 -6.76 16.67
CA SER A 552 12.32 -5.40 16.39
C SER A 552 13.54 -5.37 15.48
N TYR A 553 14.56 -6.20 15.73
CA TYR A 553 15.72 -6.36 14.85
C TYR A 553 15.32 -6.80 13.44
N ASN A 554 14.45 -7.81 13.31
CA ASN A 554 14.00 -8.27 12.00
C ASN A 554 13.14 -7.21 11.28
N GLY A 555 12.14 -6.64 11.96
CA GLY A 555 11.21 -5.67 11.36
C GLY A 555 11.87 -4.37 10.91
N LEU A 556 13.01 -4.01 11.51
CA LEU A 556 13.81 -2.82 11.16
C LEU A 556 15.03 -3.15 10.28
N SER A 557 15.26 -4.41 9.94
CA SER A 557 16.35 -4.83 9.07
C SER A 557 16.14 -4.30 7.64
N PRO A 558 17.17 -3.73 7.00
CA PRO A 558 17.10 -3.34 5.59
C PRO A 558 16.96 -4.55 4.65
N ASP A 559 17.23 -5.77 5.09
CA ASP A 559 16.99 -6.97 4.28
C ASP A 559 15.61 -7.60 4.50
N TYR A 560 14.86 -7.12 5.51
CA TYR A 560 13.44 -7.43 5.62
C TYR A 560 12.58 -6.37 4.95
N VAL A 561 12.93 -5.09 5.14
CA VAL A 561 12.31 -3.94 4.45
C VAL A 561 13.41 -3.17 3.72
N PRO A 562 13.57 -3.40 2.40
CA PRO A 562 14.61 -2.70 1.65
C PRO A 562 14.41 -1.19 1.68
N PRO A 563 15.52 -0.43 1.72
CA PRO A 563 15.47 1.03 1.61
C PRO A 563 14.92 1.45 0.22
N ARG A 564 14.31 2.62 0.08
CA ARG A 564 13.72 3.08 -1.20
C ARG A 564 14.76 3.18 -2.31
N GLU A 565 16.01 3.46 -1.95
CA GLU A 565 17.16 3.52 -2.86
C GLU A 565 17.48 2.17 -3.51
N ALA A 566 17.01 1.05 -2.95
CA ALA A 566 17.08 -0.26 -3.61
C ALA A 566 16.05 -0.40 -4.76
N GLY A 567 15.07 0.50 -4.83
CA GLY A 567 14.06 0.61 -5.89
C GLY A 567 12.95 -0.44 -5.88
N PHE A 568 12.66 -1.00 -4.71
CA PHE A 568 11.47 -1.84 -4.53
C PHE A 568 10.22 -0.98 -4.28
N ALA A 569 9.09 -1.38 -4.87
CA ALA A 569 7.78 -0.80 -4.60
C ALA A 569 7.21 -1.32 -3.30
N TRP A 570 6.83 -0.43 -2.40
CA TRP A 570 6.48 -0.78 -1.03
C TRP A 570 5.02 -1.23 -0.79
N GLY A 571 4.30 -1.64 -1.83
CA GLY A 571 2.85 -1.92 -1.76
C GLY A 571 2.02 -0.64 -1.77
N SER A 572 0.76 -0.67 -1.33
CA SER A 572 -0.05 0.55 -1.18
C SER A 572 0.39 1.40 0.02
N ALA A 573 -0.06 2.66 0.07
CA ALA A 573 0.42 3.66 1.04
C ALA A 573 0.32 3.21 2.51
N ASN A 574 -0.72 2.45 2.87
CA ASN A 574 -0.92 1.94 4.23
C ASN A 574 -0.08 0.69 4.58
N MET A 575 0.54 0.00 3.62
CA MET A 575 1.20 -1.28 3.91
C MET A 575 2.49 -1.09 4.71
N GLN A 576 3.32 -0.11 4.35
CA GLN A 576 4.54 0.18 5.11
C GLN A 576 4.26 0.80 6.46
N SER A 577 3.22 1.65 6.55
CA SER A 577 2.85 2.25 7.83
C SER A 577 2.39 1.22 8.83
N GLN A 578 1.77 0.12 8.39
CA GLN A 578 1.46 -0.99 9.29
C GLN A 578 2.72 -1.59 9.91
N LEU A 579 3.77 -1.81 9.11
CA LEU A 579 5.01 -2.40 9.60
C LEU A 579 5.79 -1.46 10.53
N ARG A 580 5.92 -0.18 10.15
CA ARG A 580 6.62 0.82 10.96
C ARG A 580 5.83 1.24 12.21
N GLY A 581 4.54 1.53 12.06
CA GLY A 581 3.67 1.90 13.17
C GLY A 581 3.56 0.80 14.23
N ARG A 582 3.42 -0.47 13.84
CA ARG A 582 3.40 -1.58 14.81
C ARG A 582 4.79 -1.96 15.32
N GLY A 583 5.84 -1.72 14.53
CA GLY A 583 7.23 -1.75 15.01
C GLY A 583 7.49 -0.75 16.15
N ALA A 584 6.85 0.42 16.12
CA ALA A 584 6.94 1.40 17.20
C ALA A 584 6.26 0.93 18.50
N LEU A 585 5.21 0.10 18.41
CA LEU A 585 4.65 -0.55 19.60
C LEU A 585 5.65 -1.53 20.22
N LEU A 586 6.31 -2.36 19.42
CA LEU A 586 7.37 -3.28 19.89
C LEU A 586 8.52 -2.52 20.54
N ALA A 587 9.03 -1.46 19.88
CA ALA A 587 10.11 -0.64 20.43
C ALA A 587 9.71 0.11 21.71
N SER A 588 8.42 0.41 21.89
CA SER A 588 7.87 0.99 23.12
C SER A 588 7.81 0.00 24.28
N LEU A 589 7.78 -1.31 24.02
CA LEU A 589 7.89 -2.35 25.05
C LEU A 589 9.33 -2.61 25.49
N LEU A 590 10.32 -2.04 24.80
CA LEU A 590 11.76 -2.23 25.03
C LEU A 590 12.47 -0.89 25.35
N PRO A 591 11.99 -0.10 26.33
CA PRO A 591 12.50 1.25 26.60
C PRO A 591 14.01 1.31 26.91
N ASN A 592 14.55 0.30 27.60
CA ASN A 592 15.95 0.29 28.05
C ASN A 592 16.84 -0.68 27.25
N HIS A 593 16.33 -1.25 26.16
CA HIS A 593 17.15 -2.04 25.25
C HIS A 593 18.31 -1.19 24.69
N PRO A 594 19.55 -1.72 24.54
CA PRO A 594 20.70 -0.93 24.07
C PRO A 594 20.49 -0.24 22.72
N GLU A 595 19.84 -0.91 21.76
CA GLU A 595 19.44 -0.32 20.47
C GLU A 595 18.11 0.45 20.54
N GLY A 596 17.40 0.41 21.67
CA GLY A 596 16.03 0.91 21.79
C GLY A 596 15.89 2.40 21.47
N LYS A 597 16.85 3.23 21.88
CA LYS A 597 16.86 4.66 21.55
C LYS A 597 16.96 4.89 20.04
N LYS A 598 17.85 4.17 19.35
CA LYS A 598 18.03 4.25 17.90
C LYS A 598 16.74 3.86 17.17
N TRP A 599 16.09 2.76 17.58
CA TRP A 599 14.83 2.32 16.99
C TRP A 599 13.72 3.35 17.17
N ARG A 600 13.53 3.85 18.40
CA ARG A 600 12.47 4.84 18.68
C ARG A 600 12.71 6.17 18.00
N SER A 601 13.95 6.64 17.90
CA SER A 601 14.27 7.87 17.17
C SER A 601 13.93 7.75 15.69
N TYR A 602 14.40 6.69 15.02
CA TYR A 602 14.06 6.41 13.61
C TYR A 602 12.55 6.29 13.40
N LEU A 603 11.87 5.50 14.24
CA LEU A 603 10.44 5.26 14.10
C LEU A 603 9.62 6.51 14.37
N THR A 604 10.02 7.38 15.29
CA THR A 604 9.28 8.63 15.53
C THR A 604 9.43 9.61 14.36
N GLU A 605 10.64 9.78 13.84
CA GLU A 605 10.87 10.58 12.64
C GLU A 605 10.05 10.06 11.46
N TRP A 606 10.06 8.74 11.26
CA TRP A 606 9.26 8.08 10.23
C TRP A 606 7.76 8.33 10.43
N MET A 607 7.26 8.17 11.65
CA MET A 607 5.83 8.34 11.95
C MET A 607 5.35 9.77 11.72
N THR A 608 6.12 10.77 12.13
CA THR A 608 5.79 12.17 11.87
C THR A 608 5.76 12.43 10.36
N ALA A 609 6.80 12.05 9.63
CA ALA A 609 6.87 12.21 8.18
C ALA A 609 5.72 11.49 7.45
N TYR A 610 5.34 10.30 7.92
CA TYR A 610 4.22 9.54 7.37
C TYR A 610 2.91 10.33 7.48
N VAL A 611 2.60 10.89 8.64
CA VAL A 611 1.39 11.73 8.80
C VAL A 611 1.41 12.92 7.84
N GLU A 612 2.58 13.54 7.65
CA GLU A 612 2.71 14.66 6.71
C GLU A 612 2.51 14.27 5.25
N SER A 613 2.89 13.04 4.88
CA SER A 613 2.68 12.49 3.53
C SER A 613 1.23 12.08 3.26
N GLN A 614 0.48 11.71 4.29
CA GLN A 614 -0.86 11.13 4.17
C GLN A 614 -1.99 12.10 4.47
N VAL A 615 -1.71 13.17 5.23
CA VAL A 615 -2.71 14.17 5.63
C VAL A 615 -2.28 15.54 5.13
N SER A 616 -3.13 16.16 4.33
CA SER A 616 -2.87 17.50 3.82
C SER A 616 -2.79 18.52 4.97
N PRO A 617 -2.15 19.69 4.77
CA PRO A 617 -2.22 20.80 5.71
C PRO A 617 -3.65 21.27 6.04
N HIS A 618 -4.63 20.89 5.21
CA HIS A 618 -6.06 21.20 5.37
C HIS A 618 -6.88 20.03 5.94
N GLY A 619 -6.25 18.88 6.24
CA GLY A 619 -6.89 17.73 6.89
C GLY A 619 -7.47 16.68 5.95
N ALA A 620 -7.42 16.87 4.63
CA ALA A 620 -7.82 15.84 3.68
C ALA A 620 -6.82 14.68 3.70
N THR A 621 -7.31 13.44 3.62
CA THR A 621 -6.47 12.22 3.68
C THR A 621 -6.19 11.67 2.29
N LEU A 622 -4.97 11.17 2.06
CA LEU A 622 -4.55 10.66 0.76
C LEU A 622 -5.44 9.49 0.32
N GLU A 623 -5.70 8.59 1.24
CA GLU A 623 -6.61 7.45 1.05
C GLU A 623 -8.07 7.81 1.37
N CYS A 624 -8.99 7.03 0.79
CA CYS A 624 -10.43 7.18 1.01
C CYS A 624 -10.83 7.01 2.49
N PRO A 625 -12.05 7.41 2.92
CA PRO A 625 -12.45 7.40 4.33
C PRO A 625 -12.26 6.06 5.05
N HIS A 626 -12.50 4.93 4.36
CA HIS A 626 -12.29 3.61 4.93
C HIS A 626 -10.81 3.31 5.18
N TYR A 627 -9.95 3.50 4.18
CA TYR A 627 -8.52 3.19 4.29
C TYR A 627 -7.73 4.22 5.08
N SER A 628 -8.15 5.49 5.07
CA SER A 628 -7.53 6.55 5.86
C SER A 628 -7.64 6.31 7.37
N THR A 629 -8.48 5.39 7.85
CA THR A 629 -8.43 4.91 9.24
C THR A 629 -7.01 4.48 9.65
N MET A 630 -6.23 3.95 8.70
CA MET A 630 -4.84 3.53 8.89
C MET A 630 -3.92 4.69 9.28
N VAL A 631 -4.02 5.88 8.67
CA VAL A 631 -3.16 7.00 9.05
C VAL A 631 -3.45 7.49 10.47
N PHE A 632 -4.71 7.43 10.91
CA PHE A 632 -5.07 7.82 12.28
C PHE A 632 -4.62 6.77 13.28
N GLU A 633 -4.94 5.49 13.07
CA GLU A 633 -4.54 4.45 14.03
C GLU A 633 -3.03 4.30 14.09
N LEU A 634 -2.38 4.10 12.94
CA LEU A 634 -0.96 3.82 12.86
C LEU A 634 -0.13 5.08 13.10
N GLY A 635 -0.69 6.27 12.86
CA GLY A 635 -0.09 7.55 13.24
C GLY A 635 -0.16 7.81 14.74
N ILE A 636 -1.37 7.77 15.31
CA ILE A 636 -1.64 8.27 16.66
C ILE A 636 -1.25 7.26 17.73
N VAL A 637 -1.66 5.99 17.60
CA VAL A 637 -1.46 4.99 18.66
C VAL A 637 0.03 4.79 18.96
N PRO A 638 0.92 4.63 17.96
CA PRO A 638 2.35 4.52 18.22
C PRO A 638 2.99 5.80 18.74
N LEU A 639 2.56 6.99 18.27
CA LEU A 639 3.06 8.26 18.82
C LEU A 639 2.70 8.40 20.31
N LEU A 640 1.48 8.03 20.71
CA LEU A 640 1.09 8.00 22.12
C LEU A 640 1.91 6.97 22.92
N ALA A 641 2.14 5.77 22.37
CA ALA A 641 2.97 4.75 23.04
C ALA A 641 4.43 5.23 23.23
N MET A 642 5.02 5.82 22.18
CA MET A 642 6.38 6.34 22.20
C MET A 642 6.53 7.55 23.13
N SER A 643 5.51 8.43 23.24
CA SER A 643 5.56 9.58 24.14
C SER A 643 5.64 9.21 25.64
N ARG A 644 5.40 7.94 25.98
CA ARG A 644 5.55 7.38 27.34
C ARG A 644 6.93 6.77 27.58
N CYS A 645 7.81 6.80 26.59
CA CYS A 645 9.23 6.51 26.75
C CYS A 645 9.98 7.77 27.21
N SER A 646 11.21 7.63 27.70
CA SER A 646 12.03 8.75 28.20
C SER A 646 12.53 9.70 27.11
N ASP A 647 12.41 9.32 25.84
CA ASP A 647 12.88 10.10 24.70
C ASP A 647 11.79 11.09 24.28
N ARG A 648 12.07 12.40 24.36
CA ARG A 648 11.14 13.44 23.86
C ARG A 648 11.32 13.64 22.36
N THR A 649 10.21 13.76 21.65
CA THR A 649 10.16 13.94 20.20
C THR A 649 9.13 15.01 19.82
N ASP A 650 9.41 15.78 18.78
CA ASP A 650 8.48 16.77 18.24
C ASP A 650 7.49 16.11 17.26
N ALA A 651 6.19 16.21 17.57
CA ALA A 651 5.10 15.74 16.73
C ALA A 651 4.11 16.86 16.38
N SER A 652 4.50 18.13 16.57
CA SER A 652 3.61 19.30 16.43
C SER A 652 2.96 19.41 15.05
N ALA A 653 3.75 19.19 13.98
CA ALA A 653 3.26 19.21 12.60
C ALA A 653 2.22 18.11 12.32
N ALA A 654 2.39 16.92 12.91
CA ALA A 654 1.41 15.83 12.84
C ALA A 654 0.14 16.17 13.63
N MET A 655 0.27 16.72 14.84
CA MET A 655 -0.87 17.14 15.66
C MET A 655 -1.73 18.21 14.98
N ALA A 656 -1.09 19.20 14.34
CA ALA A 656 -1.80 20.25 13.60
C ALA A 656 -2.64 19.66 12.45
N ARG A 657 -2.08 18.71 11.70
CA ARG A 657 -2.79 18.00 10.63
C ARG A 657 -3.95 17.16 11.16
N PHE A 658 -3.76 16.42 12.25
CA PHE A 658 -4.85 15.63 12.86
C PHE A 658 -6.01 16.50 13.37
N SER A 659 -5.74 17.72 13.86
CA SER A 659 -6.80 18.65 14.26
C SER A 659 -7.64 19.09 13.06
N LYS A 660 -7.00 19.38 11.91
CA LYS A 660 -7.71 19.70 10.67
C LYS A 660 -8.45 18.49 10.12
N ALA A 661 -7.84 17.31 10.16
CA ALA A 661 -8.45 16.07 9.69
C ALA A 661 -9.67 15.67 10.54
N ALA A 662 -9.65 15.91 11.85
CA ALA A 662 -10.81 15.75 12.73
C ALA A 662 -12.01 16.58 12.24
N ARG A 663 -11.78 17.83 11.81
CA ARG A 663 -12.83 18.70 11.26
C ARG A 663 -13.37 18.17 9.93
N VAL A 664 -12.51 17.76 9.01
CA VAL A 664 -12.92 17.16 7.72
C VAL A 664 -13.76 15.89 7.95
N ARG A 665 -13.32 15.01 8.85
CA ARG A 665 -13.97 13.73 9.15
C ARG A 665 -15.36 13.92 9.75
N MET A 666 -15.51 14.80 10.75
CA MET A 666 -16.83 15.14 11.30
C MET A 666 -17.71 15.85 10.26
N GLY A 667 -17.11 16.76 9.50
CA GLY A 667 -17.74 17.54 8.46
C GLY A 667 -18.20 16.76 7.23
N THR A 668 -17.88 15.48 7.12
CA THR A 668 -18.25 14.62 5.98
C THR A 668 -19.09 13.43 6.38
N LEU A 669 -19.38 13.27 7.67
CA LEU A 669 -20.34 12.27 8.13
C LEU A 669 -21.66 12.45 7.40
N LEU A 670 -22.15 11.34 6.86
CA LEU A 670 -23.47 11.30 6.25
C LEU A 670 -24.54 11.65 7.30
N PRO A 671 -25.71 12.11 6.87
CA PRO A 671 -26.87 12.23 7.75
C PRO A 671 -27.21 10.91 8.42
N TRP A 672 -28.07 10.98 9.44
CA TRP A 672 -28.59 9.78 10.08
C TRP A 672 -29.29 8.91 9.03
N ASP A 673 -28.73 7.72 8.75
CA ASP A 673 -29.27 6.84 7.72
C ASP A 673 -30.21 5.81 8.35
N LEU A 674 -31.49 5.87 8.00
CA LEU A 674 -32.50 4.94 8.48
C LEU A 674 -32.23 3.47 8.11
N ARG A 675 -31.39 3.22 7.08
CA ARG A 675 -30.98 1.87 6.68
C ARG A 675 -30.06 1.23 7.72
N GLY A 676 -29.20 2.04 8.35
CA GLY A 676 -28.19 1.60 9.32
C GLY A 676 -28.45 1.98 10.77
N GLY A 677 -29.24 3.02 11.00
CA GLY A 677 -29.50 3.57 12.34
C GLY A 677 -28.32 4.33 12.94
N PHE A 678 -27.47 4.95 12.13
CA PHE A 678 -26.36 5.82 12.56
C PHE A 678 -25.89 6.75 11.42
N ARG A 679 -24.99 7.69 11.73
CA ARG A 679 -24.27 8.52 10.75
C ARG A 679 -23.03 7.79 10.24
N SER A 680 -23.03 7.37 8.97
CA SER A 680 -21.91 6.63 8.39
C SER A 680 -20.78 7.56 7.92
N CYS A 681 -19.53 7.05 7.87
CA CYS A 681 -18.56 7.63 6.95
C CYS A 681 -19.04 7.47 5.49
N PRO A 682 -18.70 8.39 4.58
CA PRO A 682 -19.14 8.29 3.19
C PRO A 682 -18.43 7.11 2.50
N PRO A 683 -19.16 6.22 1.79
CA PRO A 683 -18.59 5.06 1.11
C PRO A 683 -17.96 5.44 -0.24
N ILE A 684 -17.09 6.45 -0.25
CA ILE A 684 -16.35 6.87 -1.45
C ILE A 684 -15.04 6.09 -1.55
N GLY A 685 -14.58 5.80 -2.76
CA GLY A 685 -13.47 4.89 -2.99
C GLY A 685 -13.77 3.47 -2.50
N ASP A 686 -12.73 2.67 -2.27
CA ASP A 686 -12.89 1.32 -1.73
C ASP A 686 -13.32 1.37 -0.24
N GLY A 687 -14.62 1.52 0.01
CA GLY A 687 -15.20 1.72 1.34
C GLY A 687 -16.66 1.28 1.48
N TYR A 688 -17.11 1.17 2.73
CA TYR A 688 -18.46 0.71 3.08
C TYR A 688 -19.23 1.72 3.92
N TYR A 689 -20.53 1.51 4.05
CA TYR A 689 -21.29 2.09 5.14
C TYR A 689 -20.84 1.49 6.47
N ALA A 690 -20.12 2.28 7.27
CA ALA A 690 -19.48 1.80 8.48
C ALA A 690 -19.48 2.86 9.58
N PRO A 691 -19.53 2.41 10.84
CA PRO A 691 -19.22 3.28 11.97
C PRO A 691 -17.74 3.69 11.91
N ASP A 692 -17.38 4.83 12.52
CA ASP A 692 -16.03 5.37 12.42
C ASP A 692 -15.32 5.43 13.79
N GLY A 693 -14.53 4.39 14.07
CA GLY A 693 -13.75 4.27 15.32
C GLY A 693 -12.63 5.29 15.47
N VAL A 694 -12.25 6.00 14.39
CA VAL A 694 -11.18 7.02 14.39
C VAL A 694 -11.50 8.16 15.34
N PHE A 695 -12.78 8.49 15.53
CA PHE A 695 -13.17 9.59 16.41
C PHE A 695 -12.69 9.39 17.85
N GLY A 696 -12.72 8.16 18.37
CA GLY A 696 -12.21 7.90 19.72
C GLY A 696 -10.68 7.95 19.80
N ILE A 697 -9.98 7.58 18.73
CA ILE A 697 -8.51 7.68 18.63
C ILE A 697 -8.08 9.16 18.62
N LEU A 698 -8.74 9.98 17.79
CA LEU A 698 -8.53 11.42 17.75
C LEU A 698 -8.91 12.09 19.09
N ALA A 699 -10.02 11.67 19.69
CA ALA A 699 -10.44 12.21 20.98
C ALA A 699 -9.41 11.89 22.07
N ALA A 700 -8.81 10.69 22.05
CA ALA A 700 -7.72 10.33 22.96
C ALA A 700 -6.47 11.19 22.75
N LEU A 701 -6.10 11.48 21.50
CA LEU A 701 -4.97 12.35 21.17
C LEU A 701 -5.18 13.76 21.72
N PHE A 702 -6.37 14.33 21.50
CA PHE A 702 -6.68 15.71 21.87
C PHE A 702 -7.23 15.87 23.29
N GLU A 703 -7.38 14.78 24.05
CA GLU A 703 -8.01 14.78 25.36
C GLU A 703 -7.43 15.86 26.30
N LYS A 704 -6.11 16.00 26.28
CA LYS A 704 -5.37 16.97 27.12
C LYS A 704 -5.10 18.29 26.40
N SER A 705 -4.77 18.25 25.10
CA SER A 705 -4.30 19.43 24.35
C SER A 705 -5.42 20.27 23.76
N ASP A 706 -6.59 19.69 23.47
CA ASP A 706 -7.78 20.39 22.96
C ASP A 706 -9.08 19.69 23.47
N PRO A 707 -9.46 19.91 24.74
CA PRO A 707 -10.64 19.28 25.32
C PRO A 707 -11.97 19.58 24.60
N PRO A 708 -12.24 20.81 24.10
CA PRO A 708 -13.43 21.07 23.28
C PRO A 708 -13.50 20.20 22.03
N LEU A 709 -12.40 20.08 21.28
CA LEU A 709 -12.37 19.20 20.10
C LEU A 709 -12.58 17.74 20.50
N ALA A 710 -11.96 17.28 21.59
CA ALA A 710 -12.15 15.92 22.09
C ALA A 710 -13.64 15.63 22.41
N ARG A 711 -14.38 16.56 23.01
CA ARG A 711 -15.83 16.39 23.26
C ARG A 711 -16.67 16.35 21.98
N ASN A 712 -16.31 17.14 20.96
CA ASN A 712 -16.95 17.07 19.64
C ASN A 712 -16.73 15.72 18.96
N LEU A 713 -15.51 15.18 19.10
CA LEU A 713 -15.17 13.86 18.60
C LEU A 713 -15.91 12.74 19.37
N MET A 714 -16.11 12.90 20.68
CA MET A 714 -16.96 11.98 21.45
C MET A 714 -18.43 12.03 21.00
N TRP A 715 -18.95 13.19 20.59
CA TRP A 715 -20.28 13.27 19.96
C TRP A 715 -20.31 12.54 18.62
N ALA A 716 -19.32 12.76 17.75
CA ALA A 716 -19.26 12.09 16.45
C ALA A 716 -19.19 10.56 16.61
N LEU A 717 -18.40 10.07 17.58
CA LEU A 717 -18.36 8.65 17.93
C LEU A 717 -19.72 8.12 18.44
N SER A 718 -20.45 8.94 19.21
CA SER A 718 -21.76 8.57 19.72
C SER A 718 -22.83 8.47 18.63
N GLU A 719 -22.71 9.27 17.57
CA GLU A 719 -23.61 9.30 16.42
C GLU A 719 -23.29 8.25 15.35
N THR A 720 -22.07 7.71 15.37
CA THR A 720 -21.57 6.71 14.41
C THR A 720 -21.59 5.30 15.00
N GLY A 721 -22.64 4.95 15.75
CA GLY A 721 -22.83 3.59 16.27
C GLY A 721 -21.91 3.19 17.44
N ARG A 722 -21.16 4.12 18.04
CA ARG A 722 -20.27 3.88 19.20
C ARG A 722 -19.25 2.77 18.99
N ALA A 723 -18.54 2.79 17.86
CA ALA A 723 -17.50 1.80 17.54
C ALA A 723 -16.25 1.94 18.42
N PHE A 724 -16.33 1.40 19.65
CA PHE A 724 -15.21 1.32 20.61
C PHE A 724 -14.37 0.03 20.47
N GLY A 725 -14.70 -0.85 19.51
CA GLY A 725 -13.97 -2.08 19.19
C GLY A 725 -13.83 -2.32 17.68
N GLY A 726 -12.67 -2.84 17.24
CA GLY A 726 -12.34 -3.10 15.84
C GLY A 726 -10.82 -3.12 15.59
N HIS A 727 -10.37 -3.80 14.54
CA HIS A 727 -9.01 -4.33 14.34
C HIS A 727 -7.88 -3.28 14.21
N PRO A 728 -6.71 -3.41 14.91
CA PRO A 728 -6.42 -4.20 16.11
C PRO A 728 -6.45 -3.41 17.45
N THR A 729 -6.63 -2.08 17.45
CA THR A 729 -6.61 -1.28 18.70
C THR A 729 -8.02 -1.02 19.26
N PRO A 730 -8.37 -1.53 20.45
CA PRO A 730 -9.66 -1.22 21.07
C PRO A 730 -9.66 0.21 21.61
N THR A 731 -10.34 1.13 20.93
CA THR A 731 -10.35 2.57 21.24
C THR A 731 -10.80 2.90 22.67
N GLY A 732 -11.66 2.06 23.27
CA GLY A 732 -12.06 2.16 24.68
C GLY A 732 -10.91 2.00 25.69
N LEU A 733 -9.73 1.54 25.25
CA LEU A 733 -8.50 1.54 26.06
C LEU A 733 -7.73 2.85 26.00
N LEU A 734 -7.94 3.67 24.97
CA LEU A 734 -7.24 4.94 24.78
C LEU A 734 -7.95 6.08 25.54
N ILE A 735 -9.28 6.17 25.38
CA ILE A 735 -10.15 7.18 25.98
C ILE A 735 -11.28 6.51 26.77
N ASP A 736 -11.91 7.22 27.72
CA ASP A 736 -13.13 6.73 28.38
C ASP A 736 -14.38 7.02 27.52
N PRO A 737 -15.09 5.99 27.01
CA PRO A 737 -16.39 6.12 26.36
C PRO A 737 -17.46 6.94 27.11
N GLY A 738 -17.36 7.07 28.43
CA GLY A 738 -18.27 7.89 29.24
C GLY A 738 -17.94 9.39 29.25
N LYS A 739 -16.88 9.82 28.54
CA LYS A 739 -16.50 11.23 28.45
C LYS A 739 -17.61 12.03 27.77
N GLU A 740 -17.82 13.26 28.24
CA GLU A 740 -18.85 14.16 27.74
C GLU A 740 -18.78 14.31 26.22
N ALA A 741 -19.92 14.09 25.57
CA ALA A 741 -20.12 14.28 24.14
C ALA A 741 -20.85 15.60 23.90
N VAL A 742 -20.24 16.50 23.14
CA VAL A 742 -20.82 17.82 22.81
C VAL A 742 -21.01 17.92 21.31
N GLN A 743 -22.22 18.29 20.89
CA GLN A 743 -22.53 18.46 19.46
C GLN A 743 -21.63 19.54 18.84
N PRO A 744 -20.92 19.25 17.73
CA PRO A 744 -20.17 20.27 17.00
C PRO A 744 -21.12 21.22 16.27
N ASP A 745 -20.62 22.40 15.91
CA ASP A 745 -21.30 23.31 14.98
C ASP A 745 -20.79 23.05 13.56
N LEU A 746 -21.54 22.26 12.78
CA LEU A 746 -21.19 21.92 11.40
C LEU A 746 -22.12 22.66 10.42
N ALA A 747 -21.51 23.38 9.49
CA ALA A 747 -22.18 24.11 8.42
C ALA A 747 -21.63 23.69 7.04
N SER A 748 -22.12 24.32 5.98
CA SER A 748 -21.57 24.14 4.63
C SER A 748 -20.11 24.60 4.61
N GLU A 749 -19.21 23.75 4.14
CA GLU A 749 -17.76 23.98 4.18
C GLU A 749 -17.05 23.36 2.97
N HIS A 750 -16.04 24.04 2.48
CA HIS A 750 -15.11 23.52 1.48
C HIS A 750 -13.90 22.90 2.18
N TYR A 751 -13.56 21.68 1.78
CA TYR A 751 -12.42 20.91 2.28
C TYR A 751 -11.38 20.76 1.16
N PRO A 752 -10.35 21.64 1.12
CA PRO A 752 -9.33 21.59 0.07
C PRO A 752 -8.72 20.20 -0.11
N GLY A 753 -8.77 19.70 -1.34
CA GLY A 753 -8.28 18.38 -1.73
C GLY A 753 -9.34 17.28 -1.79
N MET A 754 -10.47 17.40 -1.09
CA MET A 754 -11.49 16.35 -1.02
C MET A 754 -12.83 16.77 -1.66
N GLY A 755 -13.21 18.04 -1.52
CA GLY A 755 -14.43 18.56 -2.14
C GLY A 755 -15.14 19.52 -1.19
N PHE A 756 -16.47 19.50 -1.17
CA PHE A 756 -17.25 20.39 -0.32
C PHE A 756 -18.52 19.71 0.18
N VAL A 757 -19.02 20.17 1.32
CA VAL A 757 -20.37 19.86 1.79
C VAL A 757 -21.22 21.11 1.76
N MET A 758 -22.40 21.01 1.15
CA MET A 758 -23.49 21.96 1.31
C MET A 758 -24.56 21.30 2.18
N ARG A 759 -25.04 21.99 3.22
CA ARG A 759 -26.02 21.43 4.14
C ARG A 759 -26.98 22.47 4.71
N ASN A 760 -28.11 21.98 5.22
CA ASN A 760 -29.08 22.77 5.95
C ASN A 760 -29.81 21.92 7.00
N GLY A 761 -29.95 22.44 8.22
CA GLY A 761 -30.68 21.77 9.31
C GLY A 761 -29.87 20.83 10.19
N PHE A 762 -28.54 20.81 10.09
CA PHE A 762 -27.69 20.00 10.97
C PHE A 762 -27.96 20.31 12.45
N PRO A 763 -27.99 19.30 13.35
CA PRO A 763 -27.77 17.86 13.13
C PRO A 763 -29.08 17.06 13.00
N ARG A 764 -30.18 17.70 12.58
CA ARG A 764 -31.47 17.01 12.50
C ARG A 764 -31.37 15.81 11.57
N ARG A 765 -32.14 14.76 11.88
CA ARG A 765 -32.16 13.53 11.05
C ARG A 765 -32.73 13.76 9.66
N ASP A 766 -33.48 14.84 9.48
CA ASP A 766 -34.08 15.26 8.22
C ASP A 766 -33.31 16.40 7.51
N GLU A 767 -32.06 16.65 7.91
CA GLU A 767 -31.20 17.64 7.26
C GLU A 767 -31.06 17.38 5.76
N THR A 768 -30.83 18.46 5.02
CA THR A 768 -30.35 18.36 3.63
C THR A 768 -28.83 18.34 3.65
N PHE A 769 -28.24 17.37 2.96
CA PHE A 769 -26.79 17.20 2.88
C PHE A 769 -26.40 16.83 1.45
N PHE A 770 -25.46 17.58 0.89
CA PHE A 770 -24.88 17.35 -0.42
C PHE A 770 -23.36 17.37 -0.31
N LEU A 771 -22.71 16.24 -0.57
CA LEU A 771 -21.25 16.11 -0.65
C LEU A 771 -20.85 16.06 -2.12
N GLY A 772 -20.14 17.08 -2.61
CA GLY A 772 -19.55 17.09 -3.94
C GLY A 772 -18.06 16.76 -3.89
N LEU A 773 -17.61 15.80 -4.69
CA LEU A 773 -16.23 15.31 -4.70
C LEU A 773 -15.39 16.09 -5.72
N ALA A 774 -14.26 16.66 -5.27
CA ALA A 774 -13.31 17.37 -6.13
C ALA A 774 -11.96 17.54 -5.40
N GLY A 775 -10.84 17.54 -6.13
CA GLY A 775 -9.52 17.78 -5.54
C GLY A 775 -8.56 16.59 -5.68
N SER A 776 -7.41 16.70 -5.03
CA SER A 776 -6.23 15.81 -5.13
C SER A 776 -6.09 14.73 -4.05
N TYR A 777 -7.02 14.63 -3.09
CA TYR A 777 -6.98 13.71 -1.95
C TYR A 777 -8.17 12.73 -1.99
N SER A 778 -8.13 11.64 -1.23
CA SER A 778 -9.01 10.45 -1.41
C SER A 778 -8.77 9.75 -2.76
N VAL A 779 -7.51 9.71 -3.20
CA VAL A 779 -7.07 9.09 -4.46
C VAL A 779 -6.40 7.73 -4.24
N GLY A 780 -5.80 7.49 -3.07
CA GLY A 780 -5.36 6.16 -2.66
C GLY A 780 -6.58 5.29 -2.32
N HIS A 781 -6.71 4.12 -2.94
CA HIS A 781 -7.95 3.35 -2.92
C HIS A 781 -9.18 4.19 -3.37
N GLY A 782 -8.96 5.22 -4.20
CA GLY A 782 -10.01 6.08 -4.73
C GLY A 782 -10.61 5.53 -6.02
N HIS A 783 -11.78 6.04 -6.38
CA HIS A 783 -12.48 5.72 -7.63
C HIS A 783 -12.40 6.88 -8.62
N ALA A 784 -12.91 6.68 -9.83
CA ALA A 784 -13.01 7.73 -10.85
C ALA A 784 -14.19 8.70 -10.58
N ASP A 785 -14.30 9.19 -9.35
CA ASP A 785 -15.49 9.83 -8.76
C ASP A 785 -15.46 11.37 -8.73
N ARG A 786 -14.43 12.01 -9.30
CA ARG A 786 -14.30 13.48 -9.25
C ARG A 786 -15.41 14.15 -10.06
N GLY A 787 -16.20 14.97 -9.37
CA GLY A 787 -17.42 15.61 -9.86
C GLY A 787 -18.70 14.81 -9.58
N ALA A 788 -18.60 13.58 -9.06
CA ALA A 788 -19.72 12.86 -8.48
C ALA A 788 -20.14 13.45 -7.12
N PHE A 789 -21.29 13.00 -6.62
CA PHE A 789 -21.85 13.53 -5.38
C PHE A 789 -22.71 12.51 -4.61
N ILE A 790 -22.87 12.78 -3.32
CA ILE A 790 -23.82 12.09 -2.43
C ILE A 790 -24.87 13.09 -1.98
N TYR A 791 -26.15 12.71 -2.02
CA TYR A 791 -27.29 13.56 -1.70
C TYR A 791 -28.31 12.88 -0.78
N TYR A 792 -28.61 13.56 0.33
CA TYR A 792 -29.63 13.24 1.31
C TYR A 792 -30.53 14.46 1.52
N ALA A 793 -31.82 14.22 1.67
CA ALA A 793 -32.77 15.27 2.02
C ALA A 793 -34.03 14.69 2.66
N LYS A 794 -34.71 15.51 3.47
CA LYS A 794 -36.01 15.16 4.09
C LYS A 794 -36.00 13.82 4.84
N GLY A 795 -34.83 13.45 5.38
CA GLY A 795 -34.60 12.24 6.19
C GLY A 795 -34.40 10.95 5.41
N ALA A 796 -34.10 11.01 4.10
CA ALA A 796 -33.81 9.82 3.30
C ALA A 796 -32.50 9.95 2.49
N PRO A 797 -31.75 8.86 2.29
CA PRO A 797 -30.74 8.76 1.24
C PRO A 797 -31.41 8.79 -0.13
N LEU A 798 -30.89 9.58 -1.07
CA LEU A 798 -31.45 9.70 -2.42
C LEU A 798 -30.45 9.24 -3.47
N MET A 799 -29.31 9.90 -3.57
CA MET A 799 -28.25 9.57 -4.52
C MET A 799 -27.01 9.26 -3.69
N VAL A 800 -26.63 8.01 -3.60
CA VAL A 800 -25.55 7.53 -2.73
C VAL A 800 -24.50 6.81 -3.56
N ASP A 801 -23.26 6.89 -3.13
CA ASP A 801 -22.22 6.05 -3.70
C ASP A 801 -22.44 4.59 -3.29
N PHE A 802 -22.02 3.64 -4.11
CA PHE A 802 -22.18 2.22 -3.80
C PHE A 802 -21.16 1.78 -2.76
N ALA A 803 -21.61 1.05 -1.74
CA ALA A 803 -20.69 0.44 -0.78
C ALA A 803 -19.92 -0.72 -1.43
N ALA A 804 -18.66 -0.47 -1.78
CA ALA A 804 -17.83 -1.39 -2.55
C ALA A 804 -16.36 -1.35 -2.12
N MET A 805 -15.68 -2.48 -2.30
CA MET A 805 -14.23 -2.59 -2.07
C MET A 805 -13.67 -3.52 -3.16
N TYR A 806 -13.31 -4.75 -2.80
CA TYR A 806 -12.84 -5.76 -3.77
C TYR A 806 -13.98 -6.64 -4.31
N THR A 807 -15.11 -6.76 -3.60
CA THR A 807 -16.24 -7.61 -4.03
C THR A 807 -17.58 -7.10 -3.46
N PRO A 808 -18.46 -6.48 -4.28
CA PRO A 808 -18.22 -6.11 -5.68
C PRO A 808 -17.10 -5.06 -5.76
N SER A 809 -16.38 -5.04 -6.88
CA SER A 809 -15.52 -3.90 -7.21
C SER A 809 -16.37 -2.91 -7.98
N ILE A 810 -16.44 -1.63 -7.60
CA ILE A 810 -17.28 -0.62 -8.28
C ILE A 810 -16.44 0.64 -8.30
N GLY A 811 -15.63 0.83 -9.35
CA GLY A 811 -14.60 1.88 -9.35
C GLY A 811 -14.67 2.86 -10.52
N GLU A 812 -15.44 2.53 -11.55
CA GLU A 812 -15.51 3.32 -12.78
C GLU A 812 -16.60 4.39 -12.73
N ALA A 813 -16.30 5.53 -13.39
CA ALA A 813 -17.01 6.80 -13.25
C ALA A 813 -18.52 6.73 -13.52
N TRP A 814 -18.98 5.75 -14.31
CA TRP A 814 -20.39 5.59 -14.65
C TRP A 814 -21.23 5.03 -13.51
N LEU A 815 -20.62 4.44 -12.47
CA LEU A 815 -21.30 3.88 -11.30
C LEU A 815 -21.54 4.93 -10.19
N HIS A 816 -20.99 6.14 -10.31
CA HIS A 816 -21.12 7.17 -9.29
C HIS A 816 -22.23 8.19 -9.63
N PRO A 817 -23.09 8.59 -8.67
CA PRO A 817 -24.11 9.59 -8.93
C PRO A 817 -23.50 10.94 -9.32
N GLY A 818 -23.94 11.49 -10.45
CA GLY A 818 -23.37 12.71 -11.03
C GLY A 818 -22.10 12.48 -11.85
N GLY A 819 -21.56 11.26 -11.90
CA GLY A 819 -20.35 10.94 -12.66
C GLY A 819 -20.47 11.28 -14.14
N LEU A 820 -19.38 11.77 -14.74
CA LEU A 820 -19.28 12.09 -16.16
C LEU A 820 -18.42 11.04 -16.88
N SER A 821 -19.00 10.43 -17.90
CA SER A 821 -18.42 9.34 -18.68
C SER A 821 -18.57 9.63 -20.17
N PHE A 822 -17.87 8.92 -21.05
CA PHE A 822 -17.89 9.17 -22.48
C PHE A 822 -17.93 7.88 -23.31
N ASN A 823 -18.47 7.97 -24.54
CA ASN A 823 -18.35 6.92 -25.56
C ASN A 823 -18.70 5.50 -25.07
N HIS A 824 -19.78 5.37 -24.30
CA HIS A 824 -20.32 4.07 -23.91
C HIS A 824 -20.72 3.23 -25.12
N ASP A 825 -20.11 2.06 -25.26
CA ASP A 825 -20.44 1.01 -26.22
C ASP A 825 -20.99 -0.21 -25.47
N GLU A 826 -22.30 -0.43 -25.59
CA GLU A 826 -23.03 -1.56 -25.03
C GLU A 826 -23.51 -2.54 -26.12
N THR A 827 -22.81 -2.58 -27.25
CA THR A 827 -23.13 -3.51 -28.33
C THR A 827 -22.80 -4.94 -27.87
N VAL A 828 -23.82 -5.81 -27.83
CA VAL A 828 -23.67 -7.22 -27.45
C VAL A 828 -22.92 -7.99 -28.55
N ARG A 829 -21.78 -8.58 -28.19
CA ARG A 829 -20.92 -9.36 -29.10
C ARG A 829 -20.49 -10.68 -28.43
N PRO A 830 -20.49 -11.83 -29.14
CA PRO A 830 -19.93 -13.06 -28.58
C PRO A 830 -18.40 -12.99 -28.48
N CYS A 831 -17.84 -13.60 -27.43
CA CYS A 831 -16.39 -13.70 -27.28
C CYS A 831 -15.80 -14.67 -28.32
N PRO A 832 -14.75 -14.31 -29.09
CA PRO A 832 -14.11 -15.20 -30.05
C PRO A 832 -13.23 -16.27 -29.38
N GLY A 833 -12.99 -16.18 -28.07
CA GLY A 833 -12.17 -17.10 -27.27
C GLY A 833 -10.84 -16.49 -26.80
N ARG A 834 -10.20 -17.17 -25.84
CA ARG A 834 -8.94 -16.73 -25.23
C ARG A 834 -7.84 -16.56 -26.28
N ASP A 835 -7.11 -15.44 -26.18
CA ASP A 835 -6.00 -15.05 -27.05
C ASP A 835 -6.37 -14.94 -28.55
N GLN A 836 -7.67 -14.86 -28.89
CA GLN A 836 -8.14 -14.70 -30.26
C GLN A 836 -8.28 -13.22 -30.65
N ARG A 837 -8.06 -12.91 -31.93
CA ARG A 837 -8.26 -11.56 -32.45
C ARG A 837 -9.72 -11.14 -32.27
N GLY A 838 -9.93 -9.96 -31.67
CA GLY A 838 -11.27 -9.39 -31.46
C GLY A 838 -11.82 -9.54 -30.04
N CYS A 839 -11.15 -10.32 -29.17
CA CYS A 839 -11.45 -10.31 -27.74
C CYS A 839 -10.78 -9.12 -27.06
N TYR A 840 -11.50 -8.44 -26.15
CA TYR A 840 -11.00 -7.33 -25.35
C TYR A 840 -9.77 -7.72 -24.51
N TYR A 841 -9.75 -8.95 -23.99
CA TYR A 841 -8.69 -9.44 -23.10
C TYR A 841 -7.48 -10.07 -23.82
N THR A 842 -7.41 -9.98 -25.16
CA THR A 842 -6.23 -10.46 -25.89
C THR A 842 -5.00 -9.63 -25.54
N GLY A 843 -3.97 -10.27 -24.98
CA GLY A 843 -2.77 -9.62 -24.47
C GLY A 843 -2.87 -9.02 -23.07
N LYS A 844 -3.99 -9.26 -22.36
CA LYS A 844 -4.32 -8.76 -21.01
C LYS A 844 -4.51 -9.90 -20.01
N VAL A 845 -4.66 -9.61 -18.72
CA VAL A 845 -5.16 -10.57 -17.70
C VAL A 845 -6.49 -11.14 -18.19
N TRP A 846 -6.51 -12.46 -18.44
CA TRP A 846 -7.69 -13.17 -18.93
C TRP A 846 -8.80 -13.21 -17.87
N GLN A 847 -9.99 -12.75 -18.23
CA GLN A 847 -11.23 -12.98 -17.48
C GLN A 847 -12.13 -13.90 -18.29
N ASP A 848 -12.68 -14.96 -17.69
CA ASP A 848 -13.56 -15.88 -18.41
C ASP A 848 -14.92 -15.24 -18.72
N HIS A 849 -15.33 -15.25 -19.98
CA HIS A 849 -16.55 -14.61 -20.46
C HIS A 849 -17.03 -15.22 -21.78
N LYS A 850 -18.35 -15.13 -22.02
CA LYS A 850 -19.00 -15.60 -23.27
C LYS A 850 -19.46 -14.46 -24.17
N VAL A 851 -19.70 -13.30 -23.57
CA VAL A 851 -20.10 -12.06 -24.24
C VAL A 851 -19.01 -11.05 -23.92
N GLU A 852 -18.48 -10.40 -24.96
CA GLU A 852 -17.46 -9.36 -24.81
C GLU A 852 -17.96 -8.24 -23.89
N PRO A 853 -17.10 -7.71 -23.00
CA PRO A 853 -17.51 -6.65 -22.09
C PRO A 853 -17.96 -5.41 -22.86
N PHE A 854 -18.89 -4.68 -22.27
CA PHE A 854 -19.18 -3.31 -22.65
C PHE A 854 -17.98 -2.42 -22.31
N THR A 855 -17.87 -1.26 -22.95
CA THR A 855 -16.79 -0.32 -22.63
C THR A 855 -17.28 1.11 -22.54
N CYS A 856 -16.64 1.90 -21.70
CA CYS A 856 -16.78 3.35 -21.72
C CYS A 856 -15.41 4.02 -21.55
N LEU A 857 -15.35 5.31 -21.84
CA LEU A 857 -14.23 6.17 -21.50
C LEU A 857 -14.54 6.95 -20.23
N GLU A 858 -13.60 6.98 -19.31
CA GLU A 858 -13.70 7.77 -18.09
C GLU A 858 -12.49 8.70 -17.93
N PRO A 859 -12.63 9.84 -17.22
CA PRO A 859 -11.50 10.69 -16.87
C PRO A 859 -10.40 9.95 -16.09
N GLY A 860 -9.26 9.71 -16.74
CA GLY A 860 -8.12 9.00 -16.16
C GLY A 860 -7.23 9.88 -15.27
N TRP A 861 -6.14 9.30 -14.79
CA TRP A 861 -5.05 10.04 -14.16
C TRP A 861 -4.11 10.55 -15.24
N ASP A 862 -4.17 11.85 -15.51
CA ASP A 862 -3.38 12.45 -16.57
C ASP A 862 -1.86 12.37 -16.31
N PRO A 863 -1.08 11.65 -17.15
CA PRO A 863 0.34 11.48 -16.94
C PRO A 863 1.15 12.76 -17.19
N GLN A 864 0.56 13.78 -17.81
CA GLN A 864 1.22 15.07 -18.09
C GLN A 864 0.85 16.17 -17.08
N ALA A 865 -0.02 15.88 -16.12
CA ALA A 865 -0.34 16.81 -15.04
C ALA A 865 0.90 17.14 -14.20
N LYS A 866 1.05 18.41 -13.81
CA LYS A 866 2.18 18.85 -12.98
C LYS A 866 2.03 18.43 -11.51
N ASP A 867 0.80 18.25 -11.07
CA ASP A 867 0.40 17.91 -9.71
C ASP A 867 -0.96 17.20 -9.71
N LEU A 868 -1.36 16.70 -8.55
CA LEU A 868 -2.62 15.98 -8.37
C LEU A 868 -3.86 16.87 -8.55
N ASP A 869 -3.76 18.19 -8.27
CA ASP A 869 -4.88 19.12 -8.48
C ASP A 869 -5.17 19.30 -9.97
N GLU A 870 -4.12 19.36 -10.80
CA GLU A 870 -4.28 19.40 -12.26
C GLU A 870 -4.82 18.07 -12.81
N ALA A 871 -4.42 16.93 -12.25
CA ALA A 871 -4.89 15.60 -12.67
C ALA A 871 -6.37 15.34 -12.32
N HIS A 872 -6.77 15.68 -11.09
CA HIS A 872 -8.08 15.32 -10.54
C HIS A 872 -9.07 16.49 -10.49
N GLY A 873 -8.62 17.71 -10.78
CA GLY A 873 -9.41 18.92 -10.68
C GLY A 873 -9.46 19.49 -9.26
N LYS A 874 -10.13 20.63 -9.09
CA LYS A 874 -10.25 21.33 -7.81
C LYS A 874 -11.51 22.18 -7.72
N VAL A 875 -11.89 22.52 -6.50
CA VAL A 875 -12.90 23.56 -6.23
C VAL A 875 -12.25 24.93 -6.45
N THR A 876 -12.83 25.74 -7.33
CA THR A 876 -12.33 27.10 -7.65
C THR A 876 -13.08 28.19 -6.88
N ARG A 877 -14.29 27.90 -6.42
CA ARG A 877 -15.12 28.85 -5.66
C ARG A 877 -16.07 28.10 -4.75
N PHE A 878 -16.27 28.63 -3.55
CA PHE A 878 -17.26 28.15 -2.58
C PHE A 878 -17.86 29.35 -1.85
N ALA A 879 -19.18 29.34 -1.65
CA ALA A 879 -19.90 30.38 -0.93
C ALA A 879 -21.08 29.77 -0.17
N THR A 880 -21.39 30.34 0.99
CA THR A 880 -22.56 29.95 1.78
C THR A 880 -23.31 31.19 2.28
N LEU A 881 -24.63 31.18 2.12
CA LEU A 881 -25.56 32.19 2.62
C LEU A 881 -26.79 31.48 3.20
N PRO A 882 -27.58 32.11 4.07
CA PRO A 882 -28.79 31.49 4.61
C PRO A 882 -29.78 30.99 3.54
N ALA A 883 -29.90 31.69 2.41
CA ALA A 883 -30.83 31.36 1.33
C ALA A 883 -30.29 30.33 0.31
N ALA A 884 -28.97 30.25 0.12
CA ALA A 884 -28.37 29.31 -0.82
C ALA A 884 -26.85 29.15 -0.61
N ASP A 885 -26.33 27.99 -1.00
CA ASP A 885 -24.89 27.74 -1.13
C ASP A 885 -24.48 27.65 -2.60
N TYR A 886 -23.19 27.86 -2.88
CA TYR A 886 -22.62 27.77 -4.22
C TYR A 886 -21.23 27.13 -4.21
N ALA A 887 -20.96 26.30 -5.21
CA ALA A 887 -19.63 25.78 -5.48
C ALA A 887 -19.36 25.74 -6.97
N GLU A 888 -18.10 25.91 -7.34
CA GLU A 888 -17.59 25.68 -8.69
C GLU A 888 -16.36 24.79 -8.61
N MET A 889 -16.30 23.78 -9.47
CA MET A 889 -15.12 22.96 -9.67
C MET A 889 -14.69 22.96 -11.13
N THR A 890 -13.40 22.73 -11.36
CA THR A 890 -12.84 22.52 -12.70
C THR A 890 -11.96 21.28 -12.73
N ARG A 891 -12.02 20.54 -13.84
CA ARG A 891 -11.14 19.41 -14.14
C ARG A 891 -10.73 19.42 -15.61
N PRO A 892 -9.43 19.45 -15.93
CA PRO A 892 -8.95 19.24 -17.30
C PRO A 892 -9.27 17.82 -17.78
N ILE A 893 -9.78 17.68 -19.01
CA ILE A 893 -9.98 16.41 -19.70
C ILE A 893 -9.01 16.34 -20.87
N ARG A 894 -7.87 15.67 -20.63
CA ARG A 894 -6.78 15.43 -21.59
C ARG A 894 -6.55 13.94 -21.81
N TYR A 895 -6.69 13.17 -20.75
CA TYR A 895 -6.38 11.76 -20.67
C TYR A 895 -7.55 10.99 -20.07
N LEU A 896 -7.87 9.85 -20.66
CA LEU A 896 -9.02 9.01 -20.34
C LEU A 896 -8.55 7.55 -20.30
N ASN A 897 -9.32 6.71 -19.61
CA ASN A 897 -9.15 5.26 -19.65
C ASN A 897 -10.36 4.64 -20.32
N ARG A 898 -10.14 3.70 -21.24
CA ARG A 898 -11.18 2.77 -21.71
C ARG A 898 -11.28 1.63 -20.73
N VAL A 899 -12.41 1.56 -20.03
CA VAL A 899 -12.67 0.56 -19.00
C VAL A 899 -13.71 -0.46 -19.48
N PRO A 900 -13.52 -1.76 -19.23
CA PRO A 900 -14.50 -2.78 -19.51
C PRO A 900 -15.52 -2.88 -18.37
N TYR A 901 -16.78 -3.16 -18.69
CA TYR A 901 -17.79 -3.54 -17.71
C TYR A 901 -18.79 -4.56 -18.27
N ALA A 902 -19.41 -5.33 -17.39
CA ALA A 902 -20.40 -6.34 -17.70
C ALA A 902 -21.60 -6.20 -16.78
N LEU A 903 -22.80 -6.34 -17.32
CA LEU A 903 -24.06 -6.30 -16.58
C LEU A 903 -24.65 -7.71 -16.42
N PRO A 904 -25.24 -8.06 -15.25
CA PRO A 904 -25.86 -9.35 -15.02
C PRO A 904 -26.87 -9.78 -16.08
N GLU A 905 -27.72 -8.85 -16.53
CA GLU A 905 -28.79 -9.13 -17.51
C GLU A 905 -28.25 -9.60 -18.87
N THR A 906 -27.09 -9.09 -19.29
CA THR A 906 -26.49 -9.40 -20.59
C THR A 906 -25.41 -10.47 -20.51
N HIS A 907 -24.62 -10.47 -19.43
CA HIS A 907 -23.40 -11.28 -19.32
C HIS A 907 -23.50 -12.41 -18.29
N GLY A 908 -24.57 -12.45 -17.48
CA GLY A 908 -24.74 -13.40 -16.38
C GLY A 908 -23.95 -13.06 -15.11
N GLN A 909 -23.17 -11.97 -15.12
CA GLN A 909 -22.37 -11.49 -14.00
C GLN A 909 -22.19 -9.97 -14.08
N LEU A 910 -21.96 -9.33 -12.92
CA LEU A 910 -21.49 -7.94 -12.85
C LEU A 910 -19.96 -7.97 -12.86
N VAL A 911 -19.35 -7.31 -13.85
CA VAL A 911 -17.91 -7.03 -13.88
C VAL A 911 -17.72 -5.54 -14.03
N THR A 912 -16.94 -4.98 -13.14
CA THR A 912 -16.80 -3.53 -12.93
C THR A 912 -15.37 -3.25 -12.46
N ARG A 913 -14.42 -4.07 -12.95
CA ARG A 913 -12.99 -3.80 -12.93
C ARG A 913 -12.27 -4.79 -13.84
N GLY A 914 -11.40 -4.28 -14.69
CA GLY A 914 -10.51 -5.05 -15.56
C GLY A 914 -9.34 -4.20 -16.02
N GLU A 915 -8.37 -4.81 -16.72
CA GLU A 915 -7.32 -4.03 -17.36
C GLU A 915 -7.91 -3.00 -18.32
N SER A 916 -7.53 -1.73 -18.15
CA SER A 916 -7.98 -0.61 -18.96
C SER A 916 -7.01 -0.29 -20.10
N GLU A 917 -7.47 0.43 -21.11
CA GLU A 917 -6.62 0.94 -22.20
C GLU A 917 -6.51 2.47 -22.15
N ASP A 918 -5.29 2.99 -22.30
CA ASP A 918 -5.01 4.42 -22.36
C ASP A 918 -5.71 5.09 -23.56
N ALA A 919 -6.36 6.23 -23.33
CA ALA A 919 -7.03 7.00 -24.38
C ALA A 919 -6.80 8.51 -24.24
N TRP A 920 -6.21 9.13 -25.27
CA TRP A 920 -5.97 10.56 -25.31
C TRP A 920 -7.12 11.33 -25.95
N ALA A 921 -7.54 12.44 -25.32
CA ALA A 921 -8.51 13.34 -25.91
C ALA A 921 -7.88 14.07 -27.11
N LYS A 922 -8.44 13.86 -28.31
CA LYS A 922 -7.99 14.55 -29.54
C LYS A 922 -8.10 16.09 -29.43
N HIS A 923 -9.10 16.56 -28.69
CA HIS A 923 -9.34 17.96 -28.39
C HIS A 923 -9.50 18.11 -26.88
N PRO A 924 -8.41 18.38 -26.15
CA PRO A 924 -8.47 18.69 -24.72
C PRO A 924 -9.47 19.80 -24.40
N PHE A 925 -10.16 19.66 -23.28
CA PHE A 925 -11.10 20.66 -22.78
C PHE A 925 -11.11 20.70 -21.25
N THR A 926 -11.76 21.70 -20.67
CA THR A 926 -11.96 21.80 -19.23
C THR A 926 -13.41 21.52 -18.92
N TRP A 927 -13.66 20.51 -18.10
CA TRP A 927 -14.96 20.32 -17.49
C TRP A 927 -15.10 21.26 -16.30
N THR A 928 -16.07 22.16 -16.36
CA THR A 928 -16.46 23.00 -15.21
C THR A 928 -17.83 22.58 -14.73
N ARG A 929 -18.01 22.33 -13.43
CA ARG A 929 -19.32 22.10 -12.83
C ARG A 929 -19.60 23.12 -11.75
N ARG A 930 -20.79 23.73 -11.81
CA ARG A 930 -21.29 24.67 -10.82
C ARG A 930 -22.50 24.08 -10.10
N TYR A 931 -22.60 24.34 -8.81
CA TYR A 931 -23.69 23.85 -7.96
C TYR A 931 -24.31 25.02 -7.20
N ILE A 932 -25.62 24.97 -7.02
CA ILE A 932 -26.39 25.79 -6.09
C ILE A 932 -27.23 24.85 -5.23
N LEU A 933 -27.04 24.87 -3.91
CA LEU A 933 -28.03 24.32 -2.98
C LEU A 933 -28.95 25.47 -2.57
N VAL A 934 -30.20 25.46 -3.04
CA VAL A 934 -31.22 26.39 -2.58
C VAL A 934 -31.73 25.93 -1.23
N LYS A 935 -31.85 26.86 -0.27
CA LYS A 935 -32.23 26.55 1.10
C LYS A 935 -33.58 27.15 1.47
N ASP A 936 -34.24 26.46 2.38
CA ASP A 936 -35.42 26.93 3.10
C ASP A 936 -35.10 26.99 4.59
N PRO A 937 -35.60 27.97 5.36
CA PRO A 937 -35.43 27.98 6.81
C PRO A 937 -35.89 26.69 7.48
N ASP A 938 -36.90 26.00 6.93
CA ASP A 938 -37.30 24.66 7.34
C ASP A 938 -36.49 23.60 6.57
N PRO A 939 -35.76 22.69 7.24
CA PRO A 939 -35.10 21.55 6.59
C PRO A 939 -36.06 20.61 5.82
N LEU A 940 -37.34 20.57 6.21
CA LEU A 940 -38.39 19.86 5.46
C LEU A 940 -39.01 20.69 4.34
N GLY A 941 -38.69 21.98 4.25
CA GLY A 941 -39.15 22.88 3.18
C GLY A 941 -38.45 22.63 1.84
N HIS A 942 -38.45 23.65 1.00
CA HIS A 942 -37.96 23.60 -0.38
C HIS A 942 -36.42 23.70 -0.45
N ASN A 943 -35.74 22.62 -0.07
CA ASN A 943 -34.29 22.46 -0.17
C ASN A 943 -33.94 21.56 -1.35
N TYR A 944 -33.19 22.06 -2.35
CA TYR A 944 -32.91 21.32 -3.59
C TYR A 944 -31.62 21.79 -4.25
N VAL A 945 -31.04 20.94 -5.10
CA VAL A 945 -29.76 21.22 -5.76
C VAL A 945 -29.98 21.52 -7.23
N VAL A 946 -29.31 22.53 -7.75
CA VAL A 946 -29.22 22.83 -9.18
C VAL A 946 -27.76 22.82 -9.58
N PHE A 947 -27.41 22.11 -10.65
CA PHE A 947 -26.05 22.13 -11.17
C PHE A 947 -25.98 22.34 -12.67
N ARG A 948 -24.87 22.91 -13.13
CA ARG A 948 -24.59 23.12 -14.55
C ARG A 948 -23.17 22.73 -14.90
N ASP A 949 -23.04 21.91 -15.95
CA ASP A 949 -21.80 21.55 -16.60
C ASP A 949 -21.51 22.44 -17.80
N ASP A 950 -20.24 22.75 -17.94
CA ASP A 950 -19.65 23.35 -19.13
C ASP A 950 -18.59 22.40 -19.68
N LEU A 951 -18.87 21.88 -20.88
CA LEU A 951 -17.99 20.97 -21.63
C LEU A 951 -17.53 21.61 -22.95
N ARG A 952 -17.55 22.95 -23.05
CA ARG A 952 -17.08 23.65 -24.25
C ARG A 952 -15.66 23.22 -24.61
N GLY A 953 -15.45 22.95 -25.89
CA GLY A 953 -14.20 22.38 -26.41
C GLY A 953 -14.27 20.88 -26.66
N ASN A 954 -15.20 20.14 -26.04
CA ASN A 954 -15.41 18.73 -26.35
C ASN A 954 -16.04 18.56 -27.73
N ALA A 955 -15.22 18.32 -28.76
CA ALA A 955 -15.67 18.15 -30.14
C ALA A 955 -15.77 16.69 -30.60
N GLY A 956 -15.29 15.72 -29.81
CA GLY A 956 -15.11 14.33 -30.28
C GLY A 956 -15.56 13.21 -29.34
N LEU A 957 -15.91 13.51 -28.10
CA LEU A 957 -16.39 12.53 -27.14
C LEU A 957 -17.89 12.71 -26.93
N THR A 958 -18.64 11.62 -26.89
CA THR A 958 -20.07 11.61 -26.57
C THR A 958 -20.21 11.54 -25.05
N PRO A 959 -20.42 12.65 -24.33
CA PRO A 959 -20.57 12.63 -22.88
C PRO A 959 -21.86 11.95 -22.47
N ALA A 960 -21.84 11.39 -21.26
CA ALA A 960 -22.99 10.85 -20.57
C ALA A 960 -22.93 11.22 -19.08
N LEU A 961 -23.99 11.89 -18.62
CA LEU A 961 -24.22 12.19 -17.20
C LEU A 961 -24.95 11.01 -16.55
N ASN A 962 -24.42 10.51 -15.43
CA ASN A 962 -24.98 9.37 -14.74
C ASN A 962 -25.82 9.81 -13.53
N LEU A 963 -27.14 9.65 -13.58
CA LEU A 963 -28.04 9.94 -12.45
C LEU A 963 -28.45 8.63 -11.77
N TRP A 964 -27.69 8.21 -10.76
CA TRP A 964 -28.01 7.07 -9.90
C TRP A 964 -28.86 7.50 -8.71
N CYS A 965 -29.92 6.75 -8.43
CA CYS A 965 -30.78 6.99 -7.27
C CYS A 965 -31.18 5.68 -6.60
N LEU A 966 -31.22 5.70 -5.27
CA LEU A 966 -31.75 4.64 -4.43
C LEU A 966 -33.30 4.62 -4.53
N ALA A 967 -33.79 4.00 -5.60
CA ALA A 967 -35.19 4.06 -6.02
C ALA A 967 -35.76 2.67 -6.33
N ASP A 968 -37.08 2.53 -6.17
CA ASP A 968 -37.84 1.34 -6.57
C ASP A 968 -38.31 1.43 -8.03
N LYS A 969 -38.53 2.65 -8.53
CA LYS A 969 -39.02 2.91 -9.89
C LYS A 969 -38.37 4.16 -10.47
N LEU A 970 -38.18 4.13 -11.79
CA LEU A 970 -37.68 5.23 -12.60
C LEU A 970 -38.65 5.45 -13.78
N SER A 971 -39.06 6.69 -14.00
CA SER A 971 -39.82 7.11 -15.19
C SER A 971 -39.18 8.35 -15.82
N VAL A 972 -39.00 8.35 -17.13
CA VAL A 972 -38.45 9.48 -17.89
C VAL A 972 -39.49 9.98 -18.88
N THR A 973 -39.85 11.26 -18.81
CA THR A 973 -40.81 11.92 -19.71
C THR A 973 -40.27 13.28 -20.14
N GLY A 974 -39.81 13.38 -21.39
CA GLY A 974 -39.20 14.59 -21.91
C GLY A 974 -37.96 14.99 -21.10
N GLN A 975 -38.03 16.15 -20.43
CA GLN A 975 -36.97 16.69 -19.59
C GLN A 975 -37.06 16.24 -18.12
N SER A 976 -38.12 15.53 -17.73
CA SER A 976 -38.36 15.09 -16.36
C SER A 976 -37.93 13.63 -16.18
N VAL A 977 -37.14 13.40 -15.14
CA VAL A 977 -36.69 12.08 -14.66
C VAL A 977 -37.19 11.94 -13.23
N SER A 978 -38.19 11.09 -13.00
CA SER A 978 -38.79 10.90 -11.68
C SER A 978 -38.40 9.54 -11.11
N PHE A 979 -37.82 9.59 -9.91
CA PHE A 979 -37.48 8.41 -9.12
C PHE A 979 -38.45 8.27 -7.95
N VAL A 980 -39.07 7.10 -7.82
CA VAL A 980 -39.82 6.73 -6.61
C VAL A 980 -38.82 6.15 -5.62
N GLY A 981 -38.43 6.94 -4.62
CA GLY A 981 -37.37 6.54 -3.68
C GLY A 981 -37.83 5.45 -2.73
N GLN A 982 -36.87 4.65 -2.24
CA GLN A 982 -37.14 3.46 -1.42
C GLN A 982 -37.64 3.80 0.00
N HIS A 983 -37.45 5.04 0.46
CA HIS A 983 -37.64 5.44 1.86
C HIS A 983 -38.54 6.66 2.05
N GLY A 984 -39.62 6.75 1.26
CA GLY A 984 -40.69 7.72 1.46
C GLY A 984 -40.40 9.15 0.99
N VAL A 985 -39.26 9.36 0.33
CA VAL A 985 -38.89 10.59 -0.36
C VAL A 985 -38.64 10.22 -1.82
N ASP A 986 -39.32 10.89 -2.74
CA ASP A 986 -39.10 10.78 -4.17
C ASP A 986 -38.11 11.84 -4.63
N LEU A 987 -37.45 11.62 -5.75
CA LEU A 987 -36.54 12.59 -6.38
C LEU A 987 -37.01 12.88 -7.80
N ASP A 988 -37.38 14.14 -8.05
CA ASP A 988 -37.64 14.62 -9.40
C ASP A 988 -36.41 15.37 -9.91
N CYS A 989 -35.80 14.85 -10.96
CA CYS A 989 -34.73 15.53 -11.69
C CYS A 989 -35.29 16.19 -12.94
N PHE A 990 -34.95 17.46 -13.16
CA PHE A 990 -35.32 18.19 -14.37
C PHE A 990 -34.06 18.55 -15.17
N VAL A 991 -33.95 18.01 -16.38
CA VAL A 991 -32.84 18.22 -17.30
C VAL A 991 -33.20 19.34 -18.28
N ALA A 992 -32.76 20.56 -17.99
CA ALA A 992 -32.98 21.73 -18.84
C ALA A 992 -32.05 21.76 -20.08
N GLU A 993 -30.87 21.15 -19.97
CA GLU A 993 -29.91 20.96 -21.05
C GLU A 993 -29.30 19.55 -20.93
N PRO A 994 -29.35 18.71 -21.98
CA PRO A 994 -30.15 18.87 -23.20
C PRO A 994 -31.66 18.91 -22.95
N ARG A 995 -32.39 19.67 -23.79
CA ARG A 995 -33.86 19.66 -23.78
C ARG A 995 -34.49 18.34 -24.25
N ALA A 996 -33.75 17.54 -25.02
CA ALA A 996 -34.17 16.24 -25.51
C ALA A 996 -32.97 15.28 -25.54
N PHE A 997 -33.15 14.08 -25.00
CA PHE A 997 -32.11 13.07 -24.89
C PHE A 997 -32.69 11.65 -24.96
N ALA A 998 -31.90 10.73 -25.51
CA ALA A 998 -32.20 9.29 -25.50
C ALA A 998 -31.53 8.67 -24.27
N HIS A 999 -32.27 8.55 -23.18
CA HIS A 999 -31.73 8.02 -21.94
C HIS A 999 -31.42 6.52 -22.04
N ARG A 1000 -30.49 6.07 -21.19
CA ARG A 1000 -30.28 4.64 -20.88
C ARG A 1000 -30.61 4.39 -19.42
N THR A 1001 -31.10 3.19 -19.13
CA THR A 1001 -31.41 2.78 -17.75
C THR A 1001 -30.77 1.47 -17.40
N HIS A 1002 -30.23 1.39 -16.18
CA HIS A 1002 -29.69 0.16 -15.62
C HIS A 1002 -30.12 0.02 -14.16
N ARG A 1003 -30.15 -1.23 -13.69
CA ARG A 1003 -30.28 -1.56 -12.28
C ARG A 1003 -29.02 -2.31 -11.86
N VAL A 1004 -28.38 -1.83 -10.80
CA VAL A 1004 -27.26 -2.53 -10.15
C VAL A 1004 -27.66 -2.78 -8.72
N SER A 1005 -27.44 -4.01 -8.24
CA SER A 1005 -27.63 -4.35 -6.85
C SER A 1005 -26.54 -5.26 -6.31
N HIS A 1006 -26.31 -5.16 -4.99
CA HIS A 1006 -25.39 -6.04 -4.28
C HIS A 1006 -25.79 -6.22 -2.81
N PRO A 1007 -25.42 -7.35 -2.18
CA PRO A 1007 -25.76 -7.65 -0.78
C PRO A 1007 -24.75 -7.05 0.23
N CYS A 1008 -23.84 -6.19 -0.22
CA CYS A 1008 -22.76 -5.59 0.57
C CYS A 1008 -23.29 -4.59 1.63
N GLY A 1009 -23.89 -5.09 2.71
CA GLY A 1009 -24.54 -4.25 3.72
C GLY A 1009 -23.69 -3.78 4.89
N PHE A 1010 -22.54 -4.42 5.15
CA PHE A 1010 -21.61 -4.12 6.24
C PHE A 1010 -22.30 -3.58 7.51
N GLY A 1011 -21.90 -2.42 8.05
CA GLY A 1011 -22.41 -1.88 9.31
C GLY A 1011 -23.93 -1.69 9.35
N PHE A 1012 -24.61 -1.68 8.20
CA PHE A 1012 -26.06 -1.52 8.10
C PHE A 1012 -26.82 -2.85 8.18
N ALA A 1013 -26.22 -3.99 7.80
CA ALA A 1013 -26.94 -5.22 7.51
C ALA A 1013 -27.87 -5.68 8.66
N ALA A 1014 -27.36 -5.73 9.88
CA ALA A 1014 -28.13 -6.16 11.05
C ALA A 1014 -29.26 -5.19 11.42
N HIS A 1015 -29.01 -3.88 11.34
CA HIS A 1015 -30.05 -2.88 11.58
C HIS A 1015 -31.12 -2.93 10.50
N TYR A 1016 -30.72 -3.03 9.23
CA TYR A 1016 -31.62 -3.10 8.09
C TYR A 1016 -32.57 -4.29 8.20
N GLU A 1017 -32.06 -5.49 8.51
CA GLU A 1017 -32.90 -6.68 8.67
C GLU A 1017 -33.90 -6.53 9.81
N LYS A 1018 -33.47 -5.97 10.95
CA LYS A 1018 -34.36 -5.69 12.08
C LYS A 1018 -35.45 -4.67 11.73
N THR A 1019 -35.11 -3.63 10.97
CA THR A 1019 -36.01 -2.51 10.67
C THR A 1019 -36.96 -2.82 9.51
N PHE A 1020 -36.51 -3.56 8.49
CA PHE A 1020 -37.27 -3.81 7.25
C PHE A 1020 -37.71 -5.26 7.07
N GLY A 1021 -37.32 -6.18 7.96
CA GLY A 1021 -37.74 -7.59 7.90
C GLY A 1021 -37.17 -8.38 6.71
N ARG A 1022 -36.09 -7.89 6.09
CA ARG A 1022 -35.43 -8.51 4.94
C ARG A 1022 -33.92 -8.25 4.96
N LYS A 1023 -33.14 -9.13 4.33
CA LYS A 1023 -31.69 -8.94 4.20
C LYS A 1023 -31.37 -7.64 3.46
N PHE A 1024 -30.24 -7.03 3.82
CA PHE A 1024 -29.75 -5.85 3.14
C PHE A 1024 -29.44 -6.15 1.67
N GLU A 1025 -29.93 -5.29 0.80
CA GLU A 1025 -29.56 -5.21 -0.61
C GLU A 1025 -29.51 -3.72 -0.95
N GLU A 1026 -28.35 -3.25 -1.39
CA GLU A 1026 -28.25 -1.93 -2.00
C GLU A 1026 -28.60 -2.09 -3.47
N ALA A 1027 -29.72 -1.51 -3.89
CA ALA A 1027 -30.17 -1.52 -5.27
C ALA A 1027 -30.42 -0.08 -5.71
N GLN A 1028 -29.77 0.35 -6.78
CA GLN A 1028 -29.97 1.68 -7.35
C GLN A 1028 -30.42 1.58 -8.81
N LEU A 1029 -31.08 2.63 -9.27
CA LEU A 1029 -31.51 2.80 -10.66
C LEU A 1029 -30.75 3.95 -11.31
N LEU A 1030 -30.22 3.72 -12.50
CA LEU A 1030 -29.54 4.70 -13.32
C LEU A 1030 -30.52 5.29 -14.34
N CYS A 1031 -30.55 6.62 -14.43
CA CYS A 1031 -30.91 7.32 -15.66
C CYS A 1031 -29.64 7.97 -16.22
N GLN A 1032 -29.07 7.37 -17.26
CA GLN A 1032 -27.93 7.94 -17.95
C GLN A 1032 -28.40 8.86 -19.08
N VAL A 1033 -27.88 10.08 -19.11
CA VAL A 1033 -28.25 11.14 -20.07
C VAL A 1033 -27.08 11.38 -21.03
N PRO A 1034 -27.04 10.69 -22.18
CA PRO A 1034 -26.04 10.96 -23.21
C PRO A 1034 -26.32 12.27 -23.93
N GLN A 1035 -25.27 12.90 -24.44
CA GLN A 1035 -25.36 14.07 -25.31
C GLN A 1035 -24.36 13.98 -26.47
N ALA A 1036 -24.71 14.54 -27.63
CA ALA A 1036 -23.83 14.59 -28.77
C ALA A 1036 -22.59 15.48 -28.52
N PRO A 1037 -21.41 15.13 -29.08
CA PRO A 1037 -20.22 15.98 -29.01
C PRO A 1037 -20.51 17.41 -29.49
N GLY A 1038 -19.87 18.40 -28.86
CA GLY A 1038 -19.98 19.82 -29.22
C GLY A 1038 -21.31 20.50 -28.88
N LYS A 1039 -22.27 19.80 -28.27
CA LYS A 1039 -23.61 20.35 -27.95
C LYS A 1039 -23.73 21.03 -26.58
N GLY A 1040 -22.62 21.26 -25.88
CA GLY A 1040 -22.63 21.90 -24.56
C GLY A 1040 -22.55 20.89 -23.43
N GLY A 1041 -23.10 21.26 -22.28
CA GLY A 1041 -23.04 20.46 -21.05
C GLY A 1041 -24.43 20.07 -20.56
N TYR A 1042 -24.57 19.99 -19.25
CA TYR A 1042 -25.79 19.55 -18.58
C TYR A 1042 -26.30 20.67 -17.68
N PHE A 1043 -27.60 20.91 -17.63
CA PHE A 1043 -28.19 21.83 -16.67
C PHE A 1043 -29.37 21.15 -16.00
N VAL A 1044 -29.22 20.82 -14.70
CA VAL A 1044 -30.11 19.88 -14.02
C VAL A 1044 -30.52 20.44 -12.65
N ALA A 1045 -31.81 20.30 -12.30
CA ALA A 1045 -32.32 20.47 -10.95
C ALA A 1045 -32.65 19.09 -10.34
N LEU A 1046 -32.29 18.88 -9.07
CA LEU A 1046 -32.54 17.68 -8.27
C LEU A 1046 -33.45 18.08 -7.11
N ILE A 1047 -34.74 17.75 -7.20
CA ILE A 1047 -35.77 18.25 -6.29
C ILE A 1047 -36.34 17.08 -5.47
N PRO A 1048 -35.95 16.95 -4.18
CA PRO A 1048 -36.52 15.95 -3.31
C PRO A 1048 -37.92 16.36 -2.86
N ARG A 1049 -38.83 15.41 -2.76
CA ARG A 1049 -40.16 15.65 -2.20
C ARG A 1049 -40.67 14.45 -1.42
N LYS A 1050 -41.48 14.70 -0.39
CA LYS A 1050 -42.28 13.61 0.21
C LYS A 1050 -43.32 13.12 -0.80
N ARG A 1051 -43.79 11.88 -0.65
CA ARG A 1051 -44.76 11.28 -1.59
C ARG A 1051 -46.12 11.99 -1.61
N ASP A 1052 -46.48 12.64 -0.51
CA ASP A 1052 -47.70 13.41 -0.33
C ASP A 1052 -47.53 14.90 -0.70
N GLU A 1053 -46.29 15.37 -0.92
CA GLU A 1053 -46.03 16.70 -1.45
C GLU A 1053 -46.37 16.76 -2.95
N LYS A 1054 -47.06 17.83 -3.36
CA LYS A 1054 -47.33 18.07 -4.77
C LYS A 1054 -46.03 18.37 -5.51
N PRO A 1055 -45.78 17.75 -6.68
CA PRO A 1055 -44.64 18.11 -7.52
C PRO A 1055 -44.68 19.60 -7.89
N PRO A 1056 -43.54 20.30 -7.92
CA PRO A 1056 -43.51 21.68 -8.40
C PRO A 1056 -43.79 21.75 -9.89
N ALA A 1057 -44.32 22.88 -10.33
CA ALA A 1057 -44.33 23.22 -11.74
C ALA A 1057 -42.95 23.77 -12.13
N ILE A 1058 -42.30 23.15 -13.12
CA ILE A 1058 -40.95 23.53 -13.56
C ILE A 1058 -41.04 24.15 -14.95
N ASN A 1059 -40.46 25.34 -15.13
CA ASN A 1059 -40.45 26.11 -16.37
C ASN A 1059 -41.84 26.38 -16.99
N ALA A 1060 -42.90 26.28 -16.20
CA ALA A 1060 -44.29 26.46 -16.62
C ALA A 1060 -44.77 27.93 -16.52
N VAL A 1061 -43.91 28.89 -16.87
CA VAL A 1061 -44.22 30.32 -16.82
C VAL A 1061 -44.14 30.91 -18.23
N PRO A 1062 -45.26 31.40 -18.81
CA PRO A 1062 -45.25 32.15 -20.04
C PRO A 1062 -44.32 33.37 -19.90
N ASP A 1063 -43.50 33.63 -20.92
CA ASP A 1063 -42.66 34.83 -21.04
C ASP A 1063 -41.47 34.99 -20.05
N ASN A 1064 -41.04 33.92 -19.36
CA ASN A 1064 -39.77 33.96 -18.61
C ASN A 1064 -38.56 33.89 -19.57
N ARG A 1065 -37.99 35.05 -19.92
CA ARG A 1065 -36.86 35.18 -20.87
C ARG A 1065 -35.63 34.36 -20.48
N ALA A 1066 -35.28 34.32 -19.20
CA ALA A 1066 -34.14 33.55 -18.70
C ALA A 1066 -34.32 32.03 -18.88
N VAL A 1067 -35.54 31.53 -18.71
CA VAL A 1067 -35.87 30.12 -18.98
C VAL A 1067 -35.87 29.85 -20.48
N ALA A 1068 -36.45 30.75 -21.28
CA ALA A 1068 -36.51 30.61 -22.73
C ALA A 1068 -35.10 30.55 -23.36
N SER A 1069 -34.15 31.35 -22.84
CA SER A 1069 -32.75 31.36 -23.28
C SER A 1069 -31.90 30.20 -22.73
N GLY A 1070 -32.43 29.37 -21.83
CA GLY A 1070 -31.70 28.26 -21.21
C GLY A 1070 -30.70 28.70 -20.14
N ASP A 1071 -30.92 29.86 -19.52
CA ASP A 1071 -30.05 30.45 -18.50
C ASP A 1071 -30.55 30.23 -17.08
N ALA A 1072 -31.83 29.89 -16.93
CA ALA A 1072 -32.46 29.65 -15.65
C ALA A 1072 -33.35 28.42 -15.64
N ILE A 1073 -33.53 27.86 -14.44
CA ILE A 1073 -34.62 26.94 -14.11
C ILE A 1073 -35.57 27.68 -13.18
N HIS A 1074 -36.84 27.73 -13.56
CA HIS A 1074 -37.91 28.29 -12.73
C HIS A 1074 -38.67 27.14 -12.07
N VAL A 1075 -38.79 27.18 -10.74
CA VAL A 1075 -39.48 26.16 -9.94
C VAL A 1075 -40.57 26.83 -9.11
N ALA A 1076 -41.81 26.37 -9.27
CA ALA A 1076 -42.97 26.95 -8.63
C ALA A 1076 -43.72 25.92 -7.77
N TRP A 1077 -43.78 26.21 -6.47
CA TRP A 1077 -44.63 25.56 -5.48
C TRP A 1077 -45.84 26.47 -5.15
N PRO A 1078 -46.88 25.96 -4.47
CA PRO A 1078 -48.04 26.78 -4.09
C PRO A 1078 -47.71 28.02 -3.25
N ASP A 1079 -46.63 27.98 -2.46
CA ASP A 1079 -46.25 28.98 -1.47
C ASP A 1079 -44.98 29.78 -1.83
N ARG A 1080 -44.20 29.29 -2.80
CA ARG A 1080 -42.88 29.84 -3.16
C ARG A 1080 -42.58 29.61 -4.64
N THR A 1081 -41.96 30.59 -5.29
CA THR A 1081 -41.34 30.41 -6.62
C THR A 1081 -39.90 30.84 -6.60
N ASP A 1082 -39.03 30.03 -7.20
CA ASP A 1082 -37.61 30.30 -7.35
C ASP A 1082 -37.22 30.34 -8.83
N THR A 1083 -36.47 31.37 -9.23
CA THR A 1083 -35.76 31.40 -10.51
C THR A 1083 -34.27 31.28 -10.25
N VAL A 1084 -33.71 30.11 -10.56
CA VAL A 1084 -32.29 29.80 -10.37
C VAL A 1084 -31.55 30.07 -11.67
N VAL A 1085 -30.77 31.15 -11.70
CA VAL A 1085 -29.93 31.53 -12.84
C VAL A 1085 -28.54 30.93 -12.63
N LEU A 1086 -28.11 30.09 -13.57
CA LEU A 1086 -26.80 29.47 -13.53
C LEU A 1086 -26.24 29.38 -14.95
N THR A 1087 -25.21 30.16 -15.26
CA THR A 1087 -24.66 30.28 -16.62
C THR A 1087 -23.20 29.83 -16.71
N ASN A 1088 -22.74 29.50 -17.93
CA ASN A 1088 -21.38 29.04 -18.17
C ASN A 1088 -20.33 30.17 -18.21
N GLN A 1089 -20.76 31.41 -18.42
CA GLN A 1089 -19.93 32.61 -18.43
C GLN A 1089 -20.73 33.80 -17.90
N PRO A 1090 -20.07 34.81 -17.28
CA PRO A 1090 -20.73 36.01 -16.82
C PRO A 1090 -21.50 36.71 -17.96
N LYS A 1091 -22.80 36.93 -17.78
CA LYS A 1091 -23.63 37.69 -18.72
C LYS A 1091 -24.84 38.32 -18.03
N ALA A 1092 -25.53 39.21 -18.75
CA ALA A 1092 -26.80 39.78 -18.33
C ALA A 1092 -27.94 38.77 -18.57
N VAL A 1093 -28.74 38.52 -17.54
CA VAL A 1093 -29.94 37.68 -17.58
C VAL A 1093 -31.11 38.45 -17.00
N GLU A 1094 -32.21 38.54 -17.75
CA GLU A 1094 -33.44 39.18 -17.27
C GLU A 1094 -34.35 38.15 -16.61
N ALA A 1095 -34.63 38.32 -15.32
CA ALA A 1095 -35.51 37.44 -14.55
C ALA A 1095 -36.33 38.24 -13.52
N GLU A 1096 -37.64 38.00 -13.44
CA GLU A 1096 -38.53 38.64 -12.45
C GLU A 1096 -38.44 40.19 -12.41
N GLY A 1097 -38.20 40.83 -13.57
CA GLY A 1097 -38.02 42.28 -13.68
C GLY A 1097 -36.66 42.81 -13.20
N LEU A 1098 -35.71 41.92 -12.92
CA LEU A 1098 -34.32 42.23 -12.57
C LEU A 1098 -33.40 41.96 -13.76
N VAL A 1099 -32.34 42.75 -13.88
CA VAL A 1099 -31.18 42.48 -14.75
C VAL A 1099 -30.05 41.97 -13.87
N LEU A 1100 -29.73 40.69 -14.03
CA LEU A 1100 -28.74 39.96 -13.25
C LEU A 1100 -27.49 39.79 -14.11
N GLN A 1101 -26.42 40.52 -13.80
CA GLN A 1101 -25.14 40.45 -14.51
C GLN A 1101 -24.19 39.55 -13.72
N GLY A 1102 -23.88 38.35 -14.20
CA GLY A 1102 -22.99 37.41 -13.51
C GLY A 1102 -23.21 35.97 -13.95
N THR A 1103 -22.87 35.01 -13.07
CA THR A 1103 -23.00 33.57 -13.35
C THR A 1103 -24.00 32.81 -12.48
N ALA A 1104 -24.28 33.28 -11.26
CA ALA A 1104 -25.05 32.50 -10.28
C ALA A 1104 -25.94 33.38 -9.41
N PHE A 1105 -27.25 33.23 -9.56
CA PHE A 1105 -28.27 33.94 -8.78
C PHE A 1105 -29.44 33.03 -8.43
N VAL A 1106 -30.07 33.28 -7.29
CA VAL A 1106 -31.38 32.72 -6.94
C VAL A 1106 -32.33 33.88 -6.70
N VAL A 1107 -33.41 33.95 -7.45
CA VAL A 1107 -34.48 34.94 -7.23
C VAL A 1107 -35.67 34.22 -6.65
N THR A 1108 -36.00 34.52 -5.39
CA THR A 1108 -37.08 33.87 -4.65
C THR A 1108 -38.22 34.84 -4.44
N ARG A 1109 -39.44 34.40 -4.75
CA ARG A 1109 -40.68 35.07 -4.42
C ARG A 1109 -41.50 34.19 -3.48
N ALA A 1110 -41.71 34.67 -2.27
CA ALA A 1110 -42.48 34.00 -1.24
C ALA A 1110 -43.26 35.03 -0.42
N ALA A 1111 -44.51 34.72 -0.05
CA ALA A 1111 -45.37 35.60 0.74
C ALA A 1111 -45.44 37.08 0.23
N GLY A 1112 -45.43 37.27 -1.09
CA GLY A 1112 -45.49 38.60 -1.72
C GLY A 1112 -44.19 39.43 -1.68
N LYS A 1113 -43.11 38.89 -1.11
CA LYS A 1113 -41.76 39.48 -1.11
C LYS A 1113 -40.93 38.92 -2.25
N LEU A 1114 -40.01 39.74 -2.76
CA LEU A 1114 -39.04 39.34 -3.77
C LEU A 1114 -37.64 39.48 -3.16
N ALA A 1115 -36.85 38.42 -3.16
CA ALA A 1115 -35.47 38.42 -2.72
C ALA A 1115 -34.57 37.94 -3.85
N VAL A 1116 -33.35 38.46 -3.90
CA VAL A 1116 -32.31 38.00 -4.82
C VAL A 1116 -31.04 37.69 -4.04
N THR A 1117 -30.53 36.49 -4.28
CA THR A 1117 -29.28 35.98 -3.73
C THR A 1117 -28.26 35.91 -4.85
N MET A 1118 -27.24 36.75 -4.78
CA MET A 1118 -26.07 36.73 -5.67
C MET A 1118 -25.01 35.82 -5.05
N LEU A 1119 -24.60 34.76 -5.76
CA LEU A 1119 -23.71 33.71 -5.24
C LEU A 1119 -22.28 33.78 -5.80
N ALA A 1120 -22.11 34.50 -6.91
CA ALA A 1120 -20.84 34.76 -7.57
C ALA A 1120 -20.77 36.26 -7.98
N PRO A 1121 -19.59 36.81 -8.29
CA PRO A 1121 -19.39 38.19 -8.67
C PRO A 1121 -20.36 38.63 -9.73
N GLY A 1122 -20.95 39.80 -9.50
CA GLY A 1122 -21.98 40.29 -10.38
C GLY A 1122 -22.63 41.57 -9.88
N SER A 1123 -23.70 41.94 -10.58
CA SER A 1123 -24.59 43.03 -10.17
C SER A 1123 -26.05 42.68 -10.43
N VAL A 1124 -26.93 43.31 -9.65
CA VAL A 1124 -28.38 43.23 -9.77
C VAL A 1124 -28.89 44.64 -10.00
N LYS A 1125 -29.61 44.83 -11.11
CA LYS A 1125 -30.29 46.10 -11.42
C LYS A 1125 -31.79 45.90 -11.56
N ARG A 1126 -32.56 46.92 -11.22
CA ARG A 1126 -34.00 46.99 -11.49
C ARG A 1126 -34.32 48.34 -12.08
N GLN A 1127 -34.94 48.37 -13.26
CA GLN A 1127 -35.26 49.61 -13.99
C GLN A 1127 -34.06 50.56 -14.12
N GLY A 1128 -32.87 50.02 -14.39
CA GLY A 1128 -31.62 50.79 -14.53
C GLY A 1128 -30.94 51.18 -13.21
N ARG A 1129 -31.62 51.09 -12.06
CA ARG A 1129 -31.01 51.34 -10.73
C ARG A 1129 -30.27 50.10 -10.24
N GLU A 1130 -29.02 50.27 -9.84
CA GLU A 1130 -28.23 49.22 -9.19
C GLU A 1130 -28.70 49.00 -7.76
N LEU A 1131 -29.04 47.76 -7.43
CA LEU A 1131 -29.48 47.32 -6.11
C LEU A 1131 -28.36 46.63 -5.33
N LEU A 1132 -27.49 45.93 -6.06
CA LEU A 1132 -26.35 45.18 -5.53
C LEU A 1132 -25.27 45.10 -6.62
N SER A 1133 -24.01 45.23 -6.23
CA SER A 1133 -22.86 44.95 -7.08
C SER A 1133 -21.67 44.58 -6.19
N GLY A 1134 -20.82 43.67 -6.66
CA GLY A 1134 -19.57 43.32 -6.00
C GLY A 1134 -19.16 41.87 -6.16
N ASP A 1135 -18.04 41.52 -5.52
CA ASP A 1135 -17.43 40.19 -5.63
C ASP A 1135 -17.91 39.20 -4.57
N ALA A 1136 -18.55 39.71 -3.50
CA ALA A 1136 -18.99 38.93 -2.35
C ALA A 1136 -20.43 38.42 -2.51
N PRO A 1137 -20.71 37.15 -2.13
CA PRO A 1137 -22.07 36.63 -2.09
C PRO A 1137 -22.96 37.44 -1.15
N ARG A 1138 -24.18 37.79 -1.57
CA ARG A 1138 -25.12 38.57 -0.75
C ARG A 1138 -26.56 38.31 -1.14
N THR A 1139 -27.45 38.33 -0.14
CA THR A 1139 -28.90 38.33 -0.32
C THR A 1139 -29.46 39.72 0.00
N ILE A 1140 -30.38 40.21 -0.84
CA ILE A 1140 -31.16 41.43 -0.57
C ILE A 1140 -32.65 41.17 -0.82
N GLU A 1141 -33.51 41.79 -0.01
CA GLU A 1141 -34.94 41.93 -0.33
C GLU A 1141 -35.10 43.10 -1.29
N VAL A 1142 -35.80 42.88 -2.41
CA VAL A 1142 -36.06 43.89 -3.43
C VAL A 1142 -37.31 44.66 -3.01
N SER A 1143 -37.13 45.88 -2.52
CA SER A 1143 -38.25 46.79 -2.21
C SER A 1143 -39.08 47.05 -3.47
N ARG A 1144 -40.41 47.15 -3.30
CA ARG A 1144 -41.38 47.31 -4.39
C ARG A 1144 -41.03 48.44 -5.34
#